data_AF-A0A949HZ18-F1
#
_entry.id   AF-A0A949HZ18-F1
#
_cell.length_a   1.000
_cell.length_b   1.000
_cell.length_c   1.000
_cell.angle_alpha   90.00
_cell.angle_beta   90.00
_cell.angle_gamma   90.00
#
_symmetry.space_group_name_H-M   'P 1'
#
loop_
_entity.id
_entity.type
_entity.pdbx_description
1 polymer ?
#
loop_
_entity_poly.entity_id
_entity_poly.type
_entity_poly.pdbx_seq_one_letter_code
_entity_poly.pdbx_strand_id
1 'polypeptide(L)'
;GNDKKWKELSEGILENPEMFDANQNRRKLVIFTEHRDTLNYLTDKLGLLLGNPNHVVTIHGQTPRERRRQIQEAFEQDPEVLILVATDAASEGINLHRRAHLMVNYDLPWNPNRIEQRFGRIHRIGQSESCHLWNLVAIETREGHVFHRLFEKLSEQRKALGGAVFDVLGKMFKDRSLRELLIEAIRKGDEVKAKLDRVIDTELDVEHLRGLIEDRYLAHETLTASRVREIRDQMDRAQARKLQPHYIGSFFEAAFKMFGGQLNKREPRRFEIRRVPAEIRLRDRIIGTRAPVLNAYERVTFHKDDIRVPDKPPAALIAPGHPLLDATIDLVLEKYRDSLRQGAVLVDTNDTGTEPRILFYLEHSITDGRKDSKKNALTISRQLQFVEITRTGQLIAAGYAPYLDYTPATPEQLSAVLPLFDEPWLSQNLEQRALGFAIQKIVPPHLEEVRARREHYIQKVMQQVKARLTSEINYWDHRANVLKAQEDAGKNRSNLNSANARRNADELADRLKKRMAELEQEKSIVARPPNVLGGALVVPASWFASAGDINALHETPTPYGTSDREIERLAMEKVMQFEREQGFQPRDISPENRGYDIESRDPKTDRLRFIEVKGRVKGAPTVTVTKNEILTSLNRPDAFILAIVFVASGIAETPVYLRQTFSQEPEFGTASVNFKLSELLEKATGSKT
;
A
#
# COMPACT_ATOMS: atom_id res chain seq x y z
N GLY A 1 -15.61 -24.52 41.05
CA GLY A 1 -14.39 -25.32 40.86
C GLY A 1 -13.23 -24.38 40.64
N ASN A 2 -12.08 -24.61 41.30
CA ASN A 2 -10.87 -23.82 41.11
C ASN A 2 -10.22 -24.18 39.77
N ASP A 3 -10.50 -23.41 38.73
CA ASP A 3 -9.80 -23.53 37.44
C ASP A 3 -8.40 -22.91 37.58
N LYS A 4 -7.38 -23.77 37.77
CA LYS A 4 -5.98 -23.35 37.88
C LYS A 4 -5.45 -22.73 36.58
N LYS A 5 -5.91 -23.18 35.40
CA LYS A 5 -5.49 -22.60 34.11
C LYS A 5 -6.01 -21.17 33.97
N TRP A 6 -7.26 -20.93 34.37
CA TRP A 6 -7.83 -19.59 34.41
C TRP A 6 -7.04 -18.69 35.36
N LYS A 7 -6.71 -19.17 36.57
CA LYS A 7 -5.93 -18.40 37.56
C LYS A 7 -4.56 -17.98 37.00
N GLU A 8 -3.86 -18.90 36.34
CA GLU A 8 -2.56 -18.60 35.73
C GLU A 8 -2.68 -17.59 34.58
N LEU A 9 -3.73 -17.68 33.78
CA LEU A 9 -4.02 -16.69 32.75
C LEU A 9 -4.31 -15.31 33.37
N SER A 10 -5.19 -15.25 34.37
CA SER A 10 -5.71 -14.00 34.91
C SER A 10 -4.75 -13.29 35.86
N GLU A 11 -4.09 -14.02 36.75
CA GLU A 11 -3.20 -13.46 37.79
C GLU A 11 -1.72 -13.55 37.39
N GLY A 12 -1.36 -14.47 36.49
CA GLY A 12 0.02 -14.66 36.04
C GLY A 12 0.31 -13.92 34.73
N ILE A 13 -0.34 -14.36 33.64
CA ILE A 13 -0.01 -13.85 32.29
C ILE A 13 -0.54 -12.43 32.09
N LEU A 14 -1.79 -12.14 32.44
CA LEU A 14 -2.38 -10.80 32.22
C LEU A 14 -1.78 -9.70 33.08
N GLU A 15 -1.12 -10.04 34.18
CA GLU A 15 -0.44 -9.11 35.09
C GLU A 15 1.09 -9.10 34.88
N ASN A 16 1.60 -9.86 33.90
CA ASN A 16 3.01 -9.89 33.58
C ASN A 16 3.49 -8.51 33.08
N PRO A 17 4.70 -8.02 33.47
CA PRO A 17 5.25 -6.76 32.96
C PRO A 17 5.25 -6.64 31.42
N GLU A 18 5.45 -7.75 30.71
CA GLU A 18 5.42 -7.78 29.23
C GLU A 18 4.05 -7.43 28.63
N MET A 19 2.97 -7.54 29.43
CA MET A 19 1.62 -7.13 29.02
C MET A 19 1.41 -5.62 29.04
N PHE A 20 2.37 -4.83 29.52
CA PHE A 20 2.25 -3.38 29.60
C PHE A 20 3.31 -2.70 28.73
N ASP A 21 2.93 -1.59 28.10
CA ASP A 21 3.87 -0.71 27.42
C ASP A 21 4.54 0.24 28.44
N ALA A 22 5.50 1.05 27.97
CA ALA A 22 6.21 2.03 28.81
C ALA A 22 5.29 3.08 29.45
N ASN A 23 4.07 3.24 28.94
CA ASN A 23 3.06 4.16 29.47
C ASN A 23 2.01 3.44 30.36
N GLN A 24 2.26 2.19 30.75
CA GLN A 24 1.34 1.32 31.49
C GLN A 24 0.02 0.99 30.78
N ASN A 25 -0.04 1.13 29.45
CA ASN A 25 -1.18 0.64 28.69
C ASN A 25 -1.03 -0.86 28.43
N ARG A 26 -2.15 -1.59 28.45
CA ARG A 26 -2.16 -3.02 28.13
C ARG A 26 -1.84 -3.25 26.64
N ARG A 27 -0.86 -4.11 26.37
CA ARG A 27 -0.52 -4.61 25.04
C ARG A 27 -1.58 -5.61 24.56
N LYS A 28 -1.71 -5.74 23.24
CA LYS A 28 -2.71 -6.63 22.64
C LYS A 28 -2.28 -8.08 22.69
N LEU A 29 -3.20 -8.96 23.08
CA LEU A 29 -2.95 -10.38 23.30
C LEU A 29 -3.81 -11.26 22.40
N VAL A 30 -3.22 -12.32 21.85
CA VAL A 30 -3.95 -13.35 21.10
C VAL A 30 -4.01 -14.63 21.92
N ILE A 31 -5.20 -15.18 22.11
CA ILE A 31 -5.43 -16.43 22.83
C ILE A 31 -6.00 -17.47 21.87
N PHE A 32 -5.36 -18.63 21.79
CA PHE A 32 -5.84 -19.75 20.99
C PHE A 32 -6.47 -20.85 21.85
N THR A 33 -7.62 -21.35 21.40
CA THR A 33 -8.30 -22.50 21.99
C THR A 33 -8.57 -23.57 20.92
N GLU A 34 -8.75 -24.82 21.36
CA GLU A 34 -9.17 -25.90 20.46
C GLU A 34 -10.69 -25.91 20.29
N HIS A 35 -11.42 -25.83 21.40
CA HIS A 35 -12.88 -25.91 21.43
C HIS A 35 -13.55 -24.54 21.48
N ARG A 36 -14.76 -24.47 20.89
CA ARG A 36 -15.60 -23.27 20.90
C ARG A 36 -16.16 -22.96 22.30
N ASP A 37 -16.45 -23.98 23.08
CA ASP A 37 -17.00 -23.79 24.43
C ASP A 37 -15.98 -23.10 25.33
N THR A 38 -14.70 -23.50 25.24
CA THR A 38 -13.59 -22.81 25.92
C THR A 38 -13.45 -21.36 25.45
N LEU A 39 -13.60 -21.10 24.15
CA LEU A 39 -13.57 -19.74 23.61
C LEU A 39 -14.68 -18.87 24.21
N ASN A 40 -15.92 -19.37 24.24
CA ASN A 40 -17.05 -18.62 24.83
C ASN A 40 -16.82 -18.37 26.33
N TYR A 41 -16.39 -19.40 27.07
CA TYR A 41 -16.05 -19.30 28.48
C TYR A 41 -15.00 -18.22 28.76
N LEU A 42 -13.90 -18.21 28.00
CA LEU A 42 -12.84 -17.21 28.14
C LEU A 42 -13.33 -15.81 27.77
N THR A 43 -14.18 -15.70 26.75
CA THR A 43 -14.70 -14.40 26.29
C THR A 43 -15.52 -13.73 27.39
N ASP A 44 -16.43 -14.48 28.02
CA ASP A 44 -17.28 -13.95 29.09
C ASP A 44 -16.44 -13.57 30.32
N LYS A 45 -15.50 -14.43 30.71
CA LYS A 45 -14.62 -14.21 31.87
C LYS A 45 -13.68 -13.03 31.69
N LEU A 46 -13.06 -12.91 30.51
CA LEU A 46 -12.17 -11.80 30.19
C LEU A 46 -12.94 -10.48 30.05
N GLY A 47 -14.14 -10.51 29.46
CA GLY A 47 -15.01 -9.34 29.37
C GLY A 47 -15.40 -8.80 30.76
N LEU A 48 -15.71 -9.70 31.71
CA LEU A 48 -15.98 -9.33 33.09
C LEU A 48 -14.74 -8.77 33.81
N LEU A 49 -13.58 -9.41 33.63
CA LEU A 49 -12.32 -9.00 34.27
C LEU A 49 -11.85 -7.63 33.78
N LEU A 50 -11.99 -7.35 32.48
CA LEU A 50 -11.60 -6.07 31.88
C LEU A 50 -12.67 -4.97 32.04
N GLY A 51 -13.83 -5.30 32.61
CA GLY A 51 -14.94 -4.36 32.85
C GLY A 51 -15.67 -3.87 31.59
N ASN A 52 -15.30 -4.35 30.41
CA ASN A 52 -15.94 -4.00 29.14
C ASN A 52 -15.89 -5.18 28.16
N PRO A 53 -17.04 -5.71 27.70
CA PRO A 53 -17.07 -6.82 26.76
C PRO A 53 -16.46 -6.46 25.39
N ASN A 54 -16.43 -5.17 25.01
CA ASN A 54 -15.86 -4.73 23.72
C ASN A 54 -14.34 -4.89 23.66
N HIS A 55 -13.66 -5.06 24.80
CA HIS A 55 -12.22 -5.30 24.83
C HIS A 55 -11.82 -6.68 24.29
N VAL A 56 -12.77 -7.61 24.17
CA VAL A 56 -12.53 -8.99 23.76
C VAL A 56 -13.29 -9.29 22.46
N VAL A 57 -12.56 -9.73 21.44
CA VAL A 57 -13.12 -10.13 20.16
C VAL A 57 -12.84 -11.60 19.87
N THR A 58 -13.72 -12.26 19.11
CA THR A 58 -13.66 -13.71 18.91
C THR A 58 -13.71 -14.13 17.45
N ILE A 59 -12.90 -15.14 17.08
CA ILE A 59 -12.93 -15.73 15.74
C ILE A 59 -13.06 -17.26 15.84
N HIS A 60 -14.12 -17.82 15.24
CA HIS A 60 -14.39 -19.25 15.22
C HIS A 60 -14.77 -19.76 13.81
N GLY A 61 -14.85 -21.07 13.62
CA GLY A 61 -15.00 -21.68 12.29
C GLY A 61 -16.23 -21.21 11.50
N GLN A 62 -17.32 -20.90 12.21
CA GLN A 62 -18.56 -20.38 11.63
C GLN A 62 -18.54 -18.86 11.39
N THR A 63 -17.50 -18.14 11.83
CA THR A 63 -17.39 -16.69 11.58
C THR A 63 -17.23 -16.45 10.08
N PRO A 64 -18.15 -15.70 9.42
CA PRO A 64 -18.06 -15.42 8.00
C PRO A 64 -16.75 -14.71 7.63
N ARG A 65 -16.26 -14.94 6.40
CA ARG A 65 -14.98 -14.37 5.94
C ARG A 65 -14.90 -12.86 6.08
N GLU A 66 -15.96 -12.13 5.75
CA GLU A 66 -15.97 -10.67 5.90
C GLU A 66 -15.88 -10.28 7.37
N ARG A 67 -16.67 -10.91 8.26
CA ARG A 67 -16.61 -10.65 9.70
C ARG A 67 -15.22 -10.90 10.30
N ARG A 68 -14.51 -11.95 9.85
CA ARG A 68 -13.12 -12.22 10.27
C ARG A 68 -12.19 -11.04 9.95
N ARG A 69 -12.34 -10.42 8.77
CA ARG A 69 -11.55 -9.23 8.39
C ARG A 69 -11.87 -8.03 9.27
N GLN A 70 -13.14 -7.80 9.58
CA GLN A 70 -13.55 -6.69 10.46
C GLN A 70 -12.93 -6.84 11.85
N ILE A 71 -12.97 -8.06 12.41
CA ILE A 71 -12.38 -8.35 13.71
C ILE A 71 -10.87 -8.18 13.69
N GLN A 72 -10.20 -8.63 12.63
CA GLN A 72 -8.77 -8.45 12.46
C GLN A 72 -8.39 -6.96 12.41
N GLU A 73 -9.11 -6.16 11.62
CA GLU A 73 -8.86 -4.71 11.51
C GLU A 73 -9.07 -4.01 12.85
N ALA A 74 -10.16 -4.33 13.56
CA ALA A 74 -10.43 -3.80 14.89
C ALA A 74 -9.33 -4.21 15.88
N PHE A 75 -8.92 -5.47 15.89
CA PHE A 75 -7.81 -5.93 16.72
C PHE A 75 -6.47 -5.24 16.36
N GLU A 76 -6.22 -4.87 15.11
CA GLU A 76 -4.99 -4.16 14.74
C GLU A 76 -5.00 -2.67 15.11
N GLN A 77 -6.14 -1.98 14.94
CA GLN A 77 -6.20 -0.50 14.92
C GLN A 77 -7.10 0.13 15.99
N ASP A 78 -8.12 -0.59 16.49
CA ASP A 78 -9.06 -0.07 17.48
C ASP A 78 -8.41 -0.08 18.87
N PRO A 79 -8.26 1.06 19.56
CA PRO A 79 -7.67 1.10 20.90
C PRO A 79 -8.52 0.38 21.96
N GLU A 80 -9.82 0.22 21.77
CA GLU A 80 -10.66 -0.50 22.74
C GLU A 80 -10.41 -2.02 22.68
N VAL A 81 -10.04 -2.58 21.53
CA VAL A 81 -9.87 -4.02 21.38
C VAL A 81 -8.50 -4.48 21.86
N LEU A 82 -8.46 -5.20 22.99
CA LEU A 82 -7.23 -5.65 23.65
C LEU A 82 -6.92 -7.13 23.43
N ILE A 83 -7.94 -8.00 23.44
CA ILE A 83 -7.77 -9.46 23.39
C ILE A 83 -8.53 -10.07 22.21
N LEU A 84 -7.84 -10.91 21.43
CA LEU A 84 -8.45 -11.73 20.40
C LEU A 84 -8.41 -13.20 20.82
N VAL A 85 -9.58 -13.82 20.99
CA VAL A 85 -9.71 -15.26 21.27
C VAL A 85 -10.11 -16.00 19.98
N ALA A 86 -9.32 -16.97 19.54
CA ALA A 86 -9.55 -17.66 18.27
C ALA A 86 -9.48 -19.19 18.39
N THR A 87 -10.34 -19.90 17.64
CA THR A 87 -10.23 -21.36 17.49
C THR A 87 -9.31 -21.76 16.34
N ASP A 88 -8.76 -22.97 16.41
CA ASP A 88 -7.87 -23.52 15.37
C ASP A 88 -8.47 -23.54 13.96
N ALA A 89 -9.72 -23.98 13.84
CA ALA A 89 -10.41 -24.05 12.55
C ALA A 89 -10.62 -22.66 11.90
N ALA A 90 -10.47 -21.61 12.70
CA ALA A 90 -10.75 -20.24 12.29
C ALA A 90 -9.47 -19.42 12.06
N SER A 91 -8.35 -19.83 12.68
CA SER A 91 -7.06 -19.15 12.64
C SER A 91 -6.26 -19.40 11.35
N GLU A 92 -6.57 -20.49 10.64
CA GLU A 92 -5.96 -20.78 9.34
C GLU A 92 -6.24 -19.63 8.34
N GLY A 93 -5.17 -18.97 7.91
CA GLY A 93 -5.21 -17.89 6.93
C GLY A 93 -5.32 -16.46 7.49
N ILE A 94 -5.31 -16.28 8.81
CA ILE A 94 -5.29 -14.94 9.43
C ILE A 94 -3.84 -14.45 9.61
N ASN A 95 -3.61 -13.15 9.49
CA ASN A 95 -2.30 -12.52 9.53
C ASN A 95 -2.18 -11.52 10.70
N LEU A 96 -1.88 -12.00 11.90
CA LEU A 96 -1.89 -11.18 13.14
C LEU A 96 -0.55 -10.50 13.47
N HIS A 97 0.53 -10.89 12.79
CA HIS A 97 1.92 -10.39 12.92
C HIS A 97 2.11 -8.87 12.75
N ARG A 98 1.06 -8.13 12.39
CA ARG A 98 1.09 -6.68 12.29
C ARG A 98 1.09 -5.98 13.63
N ARG A 99 0.37 -6.55 14.61
CA ARG A 99 0.18 -5.95 15.93
C ARG A 99 0.44 -6.92 17.07
N ALA A 100 0.12 -8.20 16.89
CA ALA A 100 0.32 -9.21 17.91
C ALA A 100 1.79 -9.65 17.98
N HIS A 101 2.36 -9.52 19.16
CA HIS A 101 3.65 -10.11 19.56
C HIS A 101 3.49 -10.97 20.83
N LEU A 102 2.34 -10.92 21.48
CA LEU A 102 1.99 -11.70 22.65
C LEU A 102 0.94 -12.76 22.27
N MET A 103 1.22 -14.03 22.57
CA MET A 103 0.32 -15.14 22.26
C MET A 103 0.26 -16.16 23.40
N VAL A 104 -0.96 -16.56 23.74
CA VAL A 104 -1.24 -17.65 24.69
C VAL A 104 -1.92 -18.80 23.98
N ASN A 105 -1.38 -20.00 24.10
CA ASN A 105 -2.12 -21.22 23.83
C ASN A 105 -2.77 -21.70 25.12
N TYR A 106 -4.09 -21.53 25.23
CA TYR A 106 -4.86 -22.03 26.37
C TYR A 106 -5.01 -23.56 26.31
N ASP A 107 -5.21 -24.06 25.08
CA ASP A 107 -5.22 -25.47 24.74
C ASP A 107 -4.18 -25.76 23.64
N LEU A 108 -3.37 -26.79 23.86
CA LEU A 108 -2.32 -27.20 22.92
C LEU A 108 -2.85 -28.23 21.92
N PRO A 109 -2.65 -28.01 20.61
CA PRO A 109 -3.08 -28.96 19.59
C PRO A 109 -2.14 -30.16 19.57
N TRP A 110 -2.71 -31.33 19.23
CA TRP A 110 -2.01 -32.62 19.17
C TRP A 110 -1.02 -32.73 18.00
N ASN A 111 -0.99 -31.74 17.10
CA ASN A 111 -0.11 -31.68 15.94
C ASN A 111 0.87 -30.49 16.10
N PRO A 112 2.19 -30.72 16.25
CA PRO A 112 3.20 -29.67 16.37
C PRO A 112 3.20 -28.66 15.21
N ASN A 113 2.88 -29.11 14.00
CA ASN A 113 2.75 -28.23 12.84
C ASN A 113 1.67 -27.15 13.08
N ARG A 114 0.62 -27.45 13.85
CA ARG A 114 -0.39 -26.44 14.22
C ARG A 114 0.18 -25.39 15.17
N ILE A 115 1.03 -25.78 16.12
CA ILE A 115 1.69 -24.83 17.04
C ILE A 115 2.61 -23.89 16.25
N GLU A 116 3.43 -24.45 15.37
CA GLU A 116 4.30 -23.69 14.46
C GLU A 116 3.47 -22.76 13.57
N GLN A 117 2.36 -23.25 12.99
CA GLN A 117 1.48 -22.44 12.17
C GLN A 117 0.79 -21.32 12.96
N ARG A 118 0.41 -21.54 14.23
CA ARG A 118 -0.13 -20.50 15.11
C ARG A 118 0.93 -19.45 15.41
N PHE A 119 2.15 -19.87 15.77
CA PHE A 119 3.28 -18.96 16.00
C PHE A 119 3.63 -18.17 14.72
N GLY A 120 3.63 -18.82 13.55
CA GLY A 120 3.78 -18.18 12.25
C GLY A 120 2.65 -17.22 11.86
N ARG A 121 1.56 -17.10 12.64
CA ARG A 121 0.57 -16.02 12.49
C ARG A 121 1.05 -14.70 13.07
N ILE A 122 1.92 -14.74 14.09
CA ILE A 122 2.47 -13.57 14.80
C ILE A 122 3.96 -13.33 14.49
N HIS A 123 4.72 -14.40 14.24
CA HIS A 123 6.14 -14.38 13.95
C HIS A 123 6.37 -14.48 12.43
N ARG A 124 6.57 -13.33 11.78
CA ARG A 124 6.86 -13.22 10.34
C ARG A 124 7.89 -12.13 10.08
N ILE A 125 8.52 -12.20 8.90
CA ILE A 125 9.41 -11.16 8.38
C ILE A 125 8.71 -9.79 8.47
N GLY A 126 9.37 -8.84 9.14
CA GLY A 126 8.84 -7.49 9.38
C GLY A 126 8.24 -7.26 10.78
N GLN A 127 8.26 -8.25 11.68
CA GLN A 127 8.03 -8.04 13.11
C GLN A 127 9.34 -7.56 13.77
N SER A 128 9.30 -6.40 14.44
CA SER A 128 10.46 -5.82 15.14
C SER A 128 10.46 -6.11 16.63
N GLU A 129 9.29 -6.43 17.20
CA GLU A 129 9.14 -6.74 18.62
C GLU A 129 9.45 -8.22 18.91
N SER A 130 10.04 -8.49 20.07
CA SER A 130 10.22 -9.86 20.58
C SER A 130 8.86 -10.54 20.73
N CYS A 131 8.68 -11.69 20.08
CA CYS A 131 7.44 -12.46 20.19
C CYS A 131 7.47 -13.36 21.44
N HIS A 132 6.51 -13.16 22.34
CA HIS A 132 6.33 -13.97 23.54
C HIS A 132 5.20 -14.98 23.33
N LEU A 133 5.51 -16.24 23.59
CA LEU A 133 4.58 -17.36 23.47
C LEU A 133 4.45 -18.07 24.83
N TRP A 134 3.24 -18.07 25.39
CA TRP A 134 2.91 -18.84 26.59
C TRP A 134 2.08 -20.06 26.21
N ASN A 135 2.49 -21.23 26.68
CA ASN A 135 1.77 -22.49 26.50
C ASN A 135 1.27 -22.95 27.87
N LEU A 136 -0.06 -22.96 28.07
CA LEU A 136 -0.66 -23.41 29.33
C LEU A 136 -0.80 -24.93 29.31
N VAL A 137 0.01 -25.60 30.14
CA VAL A 137 0.08 -27.07 30.24
C VAL A 137 -0.29 -27.52 31.65
N ALA A 138 -1.24 -28.44 31.76
CA ALA A 138 -1.56 -29.08 33.04
C ALA A 138 -0.60 -30.26 33.28
N ILE A 139 0.44 -30.06 34.08
CA ILE A 139 1.55 -31.02 34.28
C ILE A 139 1.07 -32.36 34.86
N GLU A 140 0.05 -32.34 35.72
CA GLU A 140 -0.52 -33.55 36.34
C GLU A 140 -1.39 -34.39 35.37
N THR A 141 -1.44 -34.02 34.09
CA THR A 141 -2.14 -34.79 33.05
C THR A 141 -1.15 -35.59 32.20
N ARG A 142 -1.59 -36.75 31.69
CA ARG A 142 -0.76 -37.61 30.82
C ARG A 142 -0.29 -36.87 29.56
N GLU A 143 -1.17 -36.04 28.99
CA GLU A 143 -0.85 -35.19 27.83
C GLU A 143 0.18 -34.11 28.20
N GLY A 144 0.04 -33.50 29.38
CA GLY A 144 0.93 -32.45 29.85
C GLY A 144 2.39 -32.89 30.02
N HIS A 145 2.62 -34.13 30.46
CA HIS A 145 3.97 -34.69 30.55
C HIS A 145 4.67 -34.79 29.18
N VAL A 146 3.94 -35.20 28.13
CA VAL A 146 4.49 -35.31 26.77
C VAL A 146 4.86 -33.94 26.21
N PHE A 147 3.97 -32.96 26.38
CA PHE A 147 4.24 -31.58 25.96
C PHE A 147 5.40 -30.96 26.74
N HIS A 148 5.50 -31.21 28.05
CA HIS A 148 6.59 -30.70 28.88
C HIS A 148 7.95 -31.19 28.35
N ARG A 149 8.10 -32.50 28.12
CA ARG A 149 9.34 -33.07 27.59
C ARG A 149 9.70 -32.51 26.21
N LEU A 150 8.70 -32.39 25.33
CA LEU A 150 8.89 -31.82 23.99
C LEU A 150 9.44 -30.39 24.05
N PHE A 151 8.86 -29.53 24.90
CA PHE A 151 9.30 -28.14 25.03
C PHE A 151 10.64 -27.98 25.74
N GLU A 152 10.95 -28.82 26.74
CA GLU A 152 12.28 -28.87 27.35
C GLU A 152 13.35 -29.17 26.29
N LYS A 153 13.12 -30.22 25.48
CA LYS A 153 14.10 -30.62 24.47
C LYS A 153 14.28 -29.58 23.38
N LEU A 154 13.20 -28.95 22.93
CA LEU A 154 13.27 -27.82 21.99
C LEU A 154 14.04 -26.63 22.56
N SER A 155 13.91 -26.35 23.86
CA SER A 155 14.64 -25.27 24.52
C SER A 155 16.14 -25.54 24.59
N GLU A 156 16.54 -26.79 24.87
CA GLU A 156 17.94 -27.23 24.80
C GLU A 156 18.51 -27.02 23.40
N GLN A 157 17.81 -27.50 22.37
CA GLN A 157 18.28 -27.38 20.98
C GLN A 157 18.29 -25.94 20.48
N ARG A 158 17.35 -25.10 20.94
CA ARG A 158 17.32 -23.67 20.60
C ARG A 158 18.58 -22.95 21.05
N LYS A 159 19.12 -23.31 22.23
CA LYS A 159 20.39 -22.75 22.73
C LYS A 159 21.59 -23.20 21.89
N ALA A 160 21.58 -24.44 21.42
CA ALA A 160 22.66 -24.99 20.58
C ALA A 160 22.66 -24.45 19.14
N LEU A 161 21.48 -24.21 18.55
CA LEU A 161 21.30 -23.87 17.13
C LEU A 161 21.00 -22.39 16.86
N GLY A 162 21.20 -21.50 17.83
CA GLY A 162 21.12 -20.04 17.62
C GLY A 162 19.72 -19.50 17.32
N GLY A 163 18.64 -20.18 17.74
CA GLY A 163 17.29 -19.61 17.74
C GLY A 163 16.32 -20.01 16.61
N ALA A 164 16.73 -20.77 15.60
CA ALA A 164 15.91 -21.09 14.42
C ALA A 164 15.08 -22.41 14.50
N VAL A 165 14.98 -23.02 15.68
CA VAL A 165 14.47 -24.41 15.83
C VAL A 165 12.95 -24.54 15.66
N PHE A 166 12.18 -23.47 15.89
CA PHE A 166 10.72 -23.52 15.77
C PHE A 166 10.23 -23.67 14.32
N ASP A 167 11.04 -23.26 13.35
CA ASP A 167 10.73 -23.26 11.90
C ASP A 167 10.79 -24.65 11.24
N VAL A 168 11.06 -25.70 12.04
CA VAL A 168 11.33 -27.07 11.58
C VAL A 168 10.35 -28.08 12.17
N LEU A 169 9.55 -27.70 13.18
CA LEU A 169 8.65 -28.58 13.93
C LEU A 169 7.70 -29.39 13.05
N GLY A 170 7.16 -28.78 11.99
CA GLY A 170 6.23 -29.42 11.08
C GLY A 170 6.85 -30.48 10.17
N LYS A 171 8.17 -30.50 9.99
CA LYS A 171 8.89 -31.49 9.16
C LYS A 171 9.51 -32.65 9.96
N MET A 172 9.66 -32.50 11.28
CA MET A 172 10.23 -33.54 12.15
C MET A 172 9.35 -34.79 12.19
N PHE A 173 8.04 -34.62 12.37
CA PHE A 173 7.11 -35.74 12.58
C PHE A 173 6.48 -36.30 11.29
N LYS A 174 7.27 -36.48 10.23
CA LYS A 174 6.78 -36.97 8.92
C LYS A 174 6.39 -38.47 8.95
N ASP A 175 7.17 -39.29 9.65
CA ASP A 175 7.01 -40.75 9.65
C ASP A 175 6.16 -41.30 10.79
N ARG A 176 5.96 -40.52 11.87
CA ARG A 176 5.08 -40.86 13.00
C ARG A 176 4.45 -39.62 13.62
N SER A 177 3.13 -39.57 13.72
CA SER A 177 2.44 -38.38 14.23
C SER A 177 2.52 -38.28 15.76
N LEU A 178 2.76 -37.08 16.31
CA LEU A 178 2.71 -36.82 17.76
C LEU A 178 1.37 -37.29 18.39
N ARG A 179 0.30 -37.29 17.60
CA ARG A 179 -1.00 -37.84 17.95
C ARG A 179 -0.95 -39.34 18.28
N GLU A 180 -0.22 -40.14 17.52
CA GLU A 180 -0.04 -41.58 17.81
C GLU A 180 0.74 -41.77 19.11
N LEU A 181 1.78 -40.97 19.34
CA LEU A 181 2.55 -40.97 20.58
C LEU A 181 1.68 -40.63 21.80
N LEU A 182 0.82 -39.61 21.68
CA LEU A 182 -0.14 -39.24 22.73
C LEU A 182 -1.18 -40.34 22.97
N ILE A 183 -1.73 -40.96 21.91
CA ILE A 183 -2.67 -42.08 22.02
C ILE A 183 -2.02 -43.30 22.70
N GLU A 184 -0.77 -43.62 22.34
CA GLU A 184 0.00 -44.70 22.97
C GLU A 184 0.24 -44.41 24.46
N ALA A 185 0.59 -43.17 24.82
CA ALA A 185 0.79 -42.73 26.20
C ALA A 185 -0.50 -42.79 27.03
N ILE A 186 -1.65 -42.43 26.45
CA ILE A 186 -2.96 -42.53 27.12
C ILE A 186 -3.34 -44.01 27.35
N ARG A 187 -3.04 -44.90 26.39
CA ARG A 187 -3.46 -46.30 26.39
C ARG A 187 -2.63 -47.24 27.28
N LYS A 188 -1.33 -46.97 27.50
CA LYS A 188 -0.40 -47.98 28.06
C LYS A 188 0.35 -47.62 29.36
N GLY A 189 0.09 -46.47 29.98
CA GLY A 189 0.61 -46.16 31.33
C GLY A 189 2.13 -45.91 31.42
N ASP A 190 2.68 -45.95 32.65
CA ASP A 190 4.02 -45.43 32.99
C ASP A 190 5.20 -46.09 32.26
N GLU A 191 5.09 -47.33 31.77
CA GLU A 191 6.13 -47.99 30.97
C GLU A 191 6.41 -47.30 29.63
N VAL A 192 5.46 -46.50 29.12
CA VAL A 192 5.60 -45.80 27.84
C VAL A 192 6.32 -44.46 27.98
N LYS A 193 6.40 -43.85 29.16
CA LYS A 193 7.08 -42.55 29.35
C LYS A 193 8.54 -42.59 28.89
N ALA A 194 9.31 -43.54 29.40
CA ALA A 194 10.74 -43.69 29.05
C ALA A 194 10.97 -44.06 27.58
N LYS A 195 9.96 -44.62 26.90
CA LYS A 195 10.00 -44.90 25.46
C LYS A 195 9.64 -43.66 24.64
N LEU A 196 8.69 -42.86 25.11
CA LEU A 196 8.29 -41.59 24.50
C LEU A 196 9.42 -40.57 24.57
N ASP A 197 10.07 -40.46 25.73
CA ASP A 197 11.20 -39.55 25.94
C ASP A 197 12.33 -39.87 24.96
N ARG A 198 12.65 -41.15 24.75
CA ARG A 198 13.64 -41.60 23.76
C ARG A 198 13.27 -41.24 22.31
N VAL A 199 11.99 -41.36 21.95
CA VAL A 199 11.52 -40.98 20.60
C VAL A 199 11.65 -39.47 20.40
N ILE A 200 11.23 -38.67 21.38
CA ILE A 200 11.36 -37.20 21.34
C ILE A 200 12.83 -36.79 21.26
N ASP A 201 13.71 -37.44 22.03
CA ASP A 201 15.15 -37.15 22.04
C ASP A 201 15.83 -37.53 20.72
N THR A 202 15.38 -38.59 20.04
CA THR A 202 15.93 -39.04 18.74
C THR A 202 15.47 -38.14 17.60
N GLU A 203 14.18 -37.78 17.57
CA GLU A 203 13.63 -36.91 16.54
C GLU A 203 14.17 -35.48 16.66
N LEU A 204 14.49 -34.99 17.87
CA LEU A 204 15.02 -33.64 18.11
C LEU A 204 16.56 -33.58 18.18
N ASP A 205 17.25 -34.39 17.40
CA ASP A 205 18.72 -34.37 17.32
C ASP A 205 19.27 -33.15 16.54
N VAL A 206 20.43 -32.65 16.97
CA VAL A 206 21.07 -31.41 16.45
C VAL A 206 21.44 -31.55 14.97
N GLU A 207 22.03 -32.69 14.57
CA GLU A 207 22.48 -32.90 13.19
C GLU A 207 21.31 -32.99 12.22
N HIS A 208 20.22 -33.66 12.63
CA HIS A 208 19.01 -33.76 11.83
C HIS A 208 18.34 -32.39 11.61
N LEU A 209 18.27 -31.57 12.66
CA LEU A 209 17.74 -30.21 12.58
C LEU A 209 18.57 -29.31 11.65
N ARG A 210 19.89 -29.47 11.63
CA ARG A 210 20.78 -28.68 10.75
C ARG A 210 20.55 -28.98 9.27
N GLY A 211 20.41 -30.26 8.90
CA GLY A 211 20.14 -30.65 7.51
C GLY A 211 18.83 -30.08 6.95
N LEU A 212 17.78 -30.06 7.77
CA LEU A 212 16.47 -29.50 7.37
C LEU A 212 16.47 -27.99 7.18
N ILE A 213 17.35 -27.27 7.89
CA ILE A 213 17.55 -25.82 7.72
C ILE A 213 18.27 -25.53 6.40
N GLU A 214 19.31 -26.30 6.07
CA GLU A 214 20.10 -26.15 4.84
C GLU A 214 19.27 -26.39 3.57
N ASP A 215 18.39 -27.40 3.58
CA ASP A 215 17.45 -27.69 2.49
C ASP A 215 16.49 -26.52 2.16
N ARG A 216 16.21 -25.62 3.12
CA ARG A 216 15.28 -24.50 2.94
C ARG A 216 15.90 -23.34 2.17
N TYR A 217 17.23 -23.16 2.21
CA TYR A 217 17.91 -22.04 1.57
C TYR A 217 18.06 -22.20 0.04
N LEU A 218 18.01 -23.43 -0.48
CA LEU A 218 18.24 -23.73 -1.89
C LEU A 218 17.06 -23.41 -2.83
N ALA A 219 15.90 -23.00 -2.31
CA ALA A 219 14.65 -22.90 -3.07
C ALA A 219 14.20 -21.47 -3.44
N HIS A 220 15.11 -20.52 -3.67
CA HIS A 220 14.74 -19.20 -4.21
C HIS A 220 15.17 -19.07 -5.69
N GLU A 221 14.19 -19.04 -6.60
CA GLU A 221 14.39 -18.70 -8.01
C GLU A 221 14.94 -17.26 -8.14
N THR A 222 16.06 -17.11 -8.84
CA THR A 222 16.70 -15.82 -9.12
C THR A 222 16.00 -15.09 -10.27
N LEU A 223 15.61 -13.84 -10.02
CA LEU A 223 15.13 -12.93 -11.06
C LEU A 223 16.31 -12.49 -11.95
N THR A 224 16.13 -12.55 -13.28
CA THR A 224 17.15 -12.08 -14.25
C THR A 224 17.41 -10.58 -14.13
N ALA A 225 18.68 -10.16 -14.22
CA ALA A 225 19.10 -8.76 -14.04
C ALA A 225 18.39 -7.76 -14.98
N SER A 226 18.10 -8.13 -16.23
CA SER A 226 17.36 -7.28 -17.18
C SER A 226 15.93 -6.99 -16.72
N ARG A 227 15.26 -7.96 -16.10
CA ARG A 227 13.89 -7.80 -15.63
C ARG A 227 13.83 -6.98 -14.34
N VAL A 228 14.83 -7.12 -13.47
CA VAL A 228 14.96 -6.26 -12.29
C VAL A 228 15.15 -4.80 -12.69
N ARG A 229 15.92 -4.53 -13.77
CA ARG A 229 16.11 -3.18 -14.31
C ARG A 229 14.81 -2.55 -14.82
N GLU A 230 14.08 -3.25 -15.68
CA GLU A 230 12.82 -2.74 -16.25
C GLU A 230 11.77 -2.46 -15.16
N ILE A 231 11.67 -3.35 -14.17
CA ILE A 231 10.79 -3.15 -13.01
C ILE A 231 11.24 -1.93 -12.19
N ARG A 232 12.55 -1.75 -11.98
CA ARG A 232 13.09 -0.59 -11.26
C ARG A 232 12.77 0.71 -11.98
N ASP A 233 13.01 0.82 -13.28
CA ASP A 233 12.70 2.03 -14.06
C ASP A 233 11.21 2.39 -14.00
N GLN A 234 10.35 1.38 -14.12
CA GLN A 234 8.89 1.56 -14.00
C GLN A 234 8.50 1.99 -12.58
N MET A 235 9.12 1.40 -11.55
CA MET A 235 8.91 1.80 -10.16
C MET A 235 9.39 3.23 -9.93
N ASP A 236 10.49 3.65 -10.56
CA ASP A 236 11.07 4.97 -10.42
C ASP A 236 10.19 6.05 -11.03
N ARG A 237 9.75 5.85 -12.27
CA ARG A 237 8.78 6.75 -12.93
C ARG A 237 7.45 6.76 -12.20
N ALA A 238 6.95 5.60 -11.77
CA ALA A 238 5.71 5.53 -11.03
C ALA A 238 5.82 6.26 -9.68
N GLN A 239 6.95 6.17 -8.97
CA GLN A 239 7.14 6.88 -7.70
C GLN A 239 7.24 8.39 -7.88
N ALA A 240 7.88 8.88 -8.95
CA ALA A 240 7.91 10.31 -9.29
C ALA A 240 6.50 10.85 -9.58
N ARG A 241 5.67 10.09 -10.30
CA ARG A 241 4.29 10.45 -10.66
C ARG A 241 3.24 10.20 -9.58
N LYS A 242 3.60 9.45 -8.53
CA LYS A 242 2.61 9.03 -7.54
C LYS A 242 2.29 10.23 -6.66
N LEU A 243 1.00 10.50 -6.49
CA LEU A 243 0.46 11.28 -5.37
C LEU A 243 0.78 10.52 -4.07
N GLN A 244 2.05 10.56 -3.65
CA GLN A 244 2.63 9.93 -2.47
C GLN A 244 2.23 10.74 -1.21
N PRO A 245 2.47 10.20 0.01
CA PRO A 245 1.67 10.36 1.24
C PRO A 245 1.01 11.70 1.51
N HIS A 246 1.69 12.78 1.16
CA HIS A 246 1.39 14.08 1.68
C HIS A 246 0.27 14.82 0.95
N TYR A 247 0.06 14.57 -0.36
CA TYR A 247 -1.17 15.05 -1.02
C TYR A 247 -2.39 14.38 -0.39
N ILE A 248 -2.27 13.07 -0.10
CA ILE A 248 -3.30 12.31 0.58
C ILE A 248 -3.48 12.84 2.00
N GLY A 249 -2.39 13.15 2.70
CA GLY A 249 -2.38 13.74 4.04
C GLY A 249 -3.09 15.08 4.08
N SER A 250 -2.64 16.06 3.29
CA SER A 250 -3.21 17.40 3.21
C SER A 250 -4.67 17.39 2.78
N PHE A 251 -5.02 16.63 1.73
CA PHE A 251 -6.41 16.44 1.33
C PHE A 251 -7.24 15.81 2.45
N PHE A 252 -6.76 14.71 3.04
CA PHE A 252 -7.50 13.99 4.07
C PHE A 252 -7.66 14.86 5.32
N GLU A 253 -6.63 15.57 5.76
CA GLU A 253 -6.70 16.49 6.90
C GLU A 253 -7.76 17.57 6.68
N ALA A 254 -7.75 18.21 5.51
CA ALA A 254 -8.73 19.25 5.15
C ALA A 254 -10.16 18.68 5.06
N ALA A 255 -10.34 17.57 4.34
CA ALA A 255 -11.65 16.94 4.15
C ALA A 255 -12.18 16.35 5.45
N PHE A 256 -11.34 15.68 6.24
CA PHE A 256 -11.74 15.09 7.52
C PHE A 256 -12.18 16.16 8.50
N LYS A 257 -11.46 17.29 8.57
CA LYS A 257 -11.86 18.47 9.36
C LYS A 257 -13.18 19.06 8.90
N MET A 258 -13.42 19.12 7.59
CA MET A 258 -14.66 19.63 7.00
C MET A 258 -15.90 18.84 7.46
N PHE A 259 -15.78 17.53 7.64
CA PHE A 259 -16.84 16.67 8.18
C PHE A 259 -16.80 16.55 9.72
N GLY A 260 -16.11 17.46 10.41
CA GLY A 260 -16.06 17.53 11.88
C GLY A 260 -15.10 16.53 12.53
N GLY A 261 -14.23 15.87 11.76
CA GLY A 261 -13.19 14.99 12.25
C GLY A 261 -12.00 15.76 12.83
N GLN A 262 -11.27 15.13 13.74
CA GLN A 262 -10.06 15.69 14.35
C GLN A 262 -8.89 14.71 14.27
N LEU A 263 -7.76 15.18 13.76
CA LEU A 263 -6.48 14.47 13.71
C LEU A 263 -5.55 15.04 14.77
N ASN A 264 -5.27 14.28 15.82
CA ASN A 264 -4.41 14.70 16.91
C ASN A 264 -2.97 14.23 16.66
N LYS A 265 -2.04 15.14 16.44
CA LYS A 265 -0.62 14.77 16.25
C LYS A 265 -0.05 14.17 17.53
N ARG A 266 0.59 13.00 17.41
CA ARG A 266 1.22 12.29 18.54
C ARG A 266 2.72 12.18 18.35
N GLU A 267 3.14 11.75 17.16
CA GLU A 267 4.54 11.71 16.74
C GLU A 267 4.69 12.45 15.38
N PRO A 268 5.92 12.76 14.92
CA PRO A 268 6.11 13.27 13.56
C PRO A 268 5.43 12.33 12.54
N ARG A 269 4.61 12.89 11.64
CA ARG A 269 3.88 12.16 10.58
C ARG A 269 2.90 11.08 11.06
N ARG A 270 2.55 11.06 12.35
CA ARG A 270 1.65 10.08 12.96
C ARG A 270 0.62 10.75 13.85
N PHE A 271 -0.64 10.38 13.63
CA PHE A 271 -1.79 11.03 14.22
C PHE A 271 -2.70 10.02 14.91
N GLU A 272 -3.45 10.47 15.91
CA GLU A 272 -4.50 9.70 16.58
C GLU A 272 -5.86 10.25 16.14
N ILE A 273 -6.80 9.35 15.84
CA ILE A 273 -8.19 9.70 15.57
C ILE A 273 -9.04 9.12 16.70
N ARG A 274 -9.44 9.97 17.66
CA ARG A 274 -10.24 9.53 18.81
C ARG A 274 -11.68 9.18 18.45
N ARG A 275 -12.24 9.85 17.44
CA ARG A 275 -13.60 9.63 16.98
C ARG A 275 -13.73 9.96 15.50
N VAL A 276 -14.18 8.98 14.73
CA VAL A 276 -14.55 9.17 13.33
C VAL A 276 -15.99 9.70 13.26
N PRO A 277 -16.23 10.82 12.54
CA PRO A 277 -17.57 11.36 12.30
C PRO A 277 -18.57 10.29 11.83
N ALA A 278 -19.83 10.42 12.29
CA ALA A 278 -20.87 9.43 11.98
C ALA A 278 -21.17 9.35 10.48
N GLU A 279 -21.15 10.47 9.76
CA GLU A 279 -21.37 10.53 8.31
C GLU A 279 -20.36 9.69 7.54
N ILE A 280 -19.06 9.79 7.87
CA ILE A 280 -18.00 9.01 7.24
C ILE A 280 -18.20 7.51 7.51
N ARG A 281 -18.53 7.14 8.76
CA ARG A 281 -18.80 5.74 9.13
C ARG A 281 -20.05 5.18 8.44
N LEU A 282 -21.09 5.98 8.27
CA LEU A 282 -22.31 5.57 7.58
C LEU A 282 -22.07 5.43 6.08
N ARG A 283 -21.27 6.32 5.47
CA ARG A 283 -20.95 6.23 4.04
C ARG A 283 -20.22 4.94 3.69
N ASP A 284 -19.24 4.55 4.51
CA ASP A 284 -18.54 3.28 4.35
C ASP A 284 -19.49 2.08 4.37
N ARG A 285 -20.59 2.11 5.13
CA ARG A 285 -21.58 1.00 5.10
C ARG A 285 -22.32 0.89 3.76
N ILE A 286 -22.35 1.97 2.97
CA ILE A 286 -23.03 2.03 1.67
C ILE A 286 -22.07 1.62 0.55
N ILE A 287 -20.83 2.14 0.58
CA ILE A 287 -19.85 1.94 -0.51
C ILE A 287 -18.85 0.81 -0.22
N GLY A 288 -18.70 0.46 1.06
CA GLY A 288 -17.66 -0.43 1.56
C GLY A 288 -17.88 -1.86 1.10
N THR A 289 -16.83 -2.44 0.53
CA THR A 289 -16.79 -3.85 0.10
C THR A 289 -15.87 -4.69 0.97
N ARG A 290 -15.22 -4.10 1.99
CA ARG A 290 -14.10 -4.67 2.77
C ARG A 290 -14.26 -4.45 4.29
N ALA A 291 -13.15 -4.21 4.99
CA ALA A 291 -13.15 -3.89 6.42
C ALA A 291 -13.85 -2.55 6.65
N PRO A 292 -14.69 -2.42 7.68
CA PRO A 292 -15.43 -1.20 7.94
C PRO A 292 -14.53 -0.10 8.51
N VAL A 293 -14.97 1.14 8.35
CA VAL A 293 -14.39 2.28 9.07
C VAL A 293 -14.65 2.11 10.58
N LEU A 294 -13.56 2.16 11.35
CA LEU A 294 -13.61 2.04 12.81
C LEU A 294 -14.13 3.32 13.48
N ASN A 295 -14.52 3.21 14.75
CA ASN A 295 -14.94 4.38 15.54
C ASN A 295 -13.76 5.27 15.90
N ALA A 296 -12.59 4.69 16.10
CA ALA A 296 -11.34 5.35 16.46
C ALA A 296 -10.16 4.59 15.83
N TYR A 297 -9.06 5.30 15.64
CA TYR A 297 -7.79 4.73 15.21
C TYR A 297 -6.72 5.19 16.19
N GLU A 298 -6.04 4.23 16.82
CA GLU A 298 -4.98 4.52 17.79
C GLU A 298 -3.83 5.31 17.16
N ARG A 299 -3.39 4.89 15.96
CA ARG A 299 -2.43 5.61 15.13
C ARG A 299 -2.80 5.50 13.66
N VAL A 300 -2.65 6.61 12.95
CA VAL A 300 -2.74 6.70 11.49
C VAL A 300 -1.51 7.41 10.95
N THR A 301 -1.11 7.02 9.74
CA THR A 301 -0.04 7.69 9.00
C THR A 301 -0.36 7.64 7.51
N PHE A 302 0.23 8.55 6.75
CA PHE A 302 0.19 8.52 5.30
C PHE A 302 1.47 7.89 4.72
N HIS A 303 2.51 7.73 5.54
CA HIS A 303 3.84 7.28 5.14
C HIS A 303 4.05 5.80 5.44
N LYS A 304 4.60 5.07 4.47
CA LYS A 304 4.86 3.63 4.64
C LYS A 304 5.91 3.33 5.69
N ASP A 305 6.93 4.18 5.77
CA ASP A 305 8.06 3.98 6.69
C ASP A 305 7.64 4.23 8.15
N ASP A 306 6.59 5.03 8.36
CA ASP A 306 6.06 5.37 9.68
C ASP A 306 4.94 4.42 10.16
N ILE A 307 4.66 3.35 9.41
CA ILE A 307 3.68 2.32 9.83
C ILE A 307 4.16 1.62 11.10
N ARG A 308 5.46 1.30 11.17
CA ARG A 308 6.07 0.64 12.33
C ARG A 308 7.27 1.45 12.79
N VAL A 309 7.12 2.03 13.97
CA VAL A 309 8.22 2.68 14.69
C VAL A 309 8.53 1.81 15.91
N PRO A 310 9.80 1.51 16.22
CA PRO A 310 10.18 0.73 17.40
C PRO A 310 9.53 1.29 18.67
N ASP A 311 9.07 0.40 19.55
CA ASP A 311 8.44 0.74 20.84
C ASP A 311 7.18 1.62 20.73
N LYS A 312 6.54 1.66 19.55
CA LYS A 312 5.30 2.41 19.33
C LYS A 312 4.22 1.52 18.70
N PRO A 313 2.94 1.80 18.99
CA PRO A 313 1.83 1.09 18.35
C PRO A 313 1.90 1.25 16.83
N PRO A 314 1.71 0.22 15.98
CA PRO A 314 1.67 0.40 14.53
C PRO A 314 0.53 1.35 14.10
N ALA A 315 0.78 2.09 13.03
CA ALA A 315 -0.19 3.03 12.45
C ALA A 315 -0.94 2.41 11.25
N ALA A 316 -2.24 2.69 11.14
CA ALA A 316 -2.99 2.45 9.91
C ALA A 316 -2.47 3.36 8.79
N LEU A 317 -2.12 2.76 7.65
CA LEU A 317 -1.74 3.52 6.46
C LEU A 317 -2.99 4.05 5.74
N ILE A 318 -3.24 5.35 5.86
CA ILE A 318 -4.30 6.03 5.11
C ILE A 318 -3.80 6.27 3.68
N ALA A 319 -4.23 5.41 2.78
CA ALA A 319 -3.84 5.40 1.37
C ALA A 319 -5.02 4.91 0.51
N PRO A 320 -4.97 5.06 -0.83
CA PRO A 320 -6.09 4.67 -1.69
C PRO A 320 -6.44 3.19 -1.50
N GLY A 321 -7.72 2.90 -1.28
CA GLY A 321 -8.21 1.57 -0.90
C GLY A 321 -8.33 1.34 0.61
N HIS A 322 -7.94 2.31 1.45
CA HIS A 322 -8.27 2.33 2.87
C HIS A 322 -9.71 2.87 3.07
N PRO A 323 -10.58 2.15 3.78
CA PRO A 323 -12.01 2.50 3.95
C PRO A 323 -12.25 3.95 4.40
N LEU A 324 -11.45 4.42 5.37
CA LEU A 324 -11.58 5.79 5.90
C LEU A 324 -11.29 6.88 4.86
N LEU A 325 -10.32 6.64 3.96
CA LEU A 325 -10.00 7.57 2.90
C LEU A 325 -11.07 7.51 1.81
N ASP A 326 -11.45 6.30 1.38
CA ASP A 326 -12.43 6.09 0.33
C ASP A 326 -13.80 6.69 0.70
N ALA A 327 -14.24 6.53 1.95
CA ALA A 327 -15.48 7.13 2.46
C ALA A 327 -15.41 8.67 2.50
N THR A 328 -14.27 9.23 2.93
CA THR A 328 -14.05 10.68 2.93
C THR A 328 -14.07 11.24 1.50
N ILE A 329 -13.36 10.60 0.56
CA ILE A 329 -13.34 11.00 -0.86
C ILE A 329 -14.75 10.99 -1.43
N ASP A 330 -15.50 9.93 -1.20
CA ASP A 330 -16.82 9.77 -1.80
C ASP A 330 -17.84 10.79 -1.24
N LEU A 331 -17.75 11.15 0.04
CA LEU A 331 -18.54 12.25 0.63
C LEU A 331 -18.16 13.62 0.05
N VAL A 332 -16.88 13.90 -0.13
CA VAL A 332 -16.44 15.15 -0.79
C VAL A 332 -16.99 15.21 -2.21
N LEU A 333 -16.87 14.12 -2.97
CA LEU A 333 -17.39 14.06 -4.32
C LEU A 333 -18.92 14.21 -4.34
N GLU A 334 -19.65 13.53 -3.46
CA GLU A 334 -21.12 13.67 -3.35
C GLU A 334 -21.53 15.12 -3.07
N LYS A 335 -20.82 15.81 -2.16
CA LYS A 335 -21.14 17.18 -1.77
C LYS A 335 -20.77 18.23 -2.83
N TYR A 336 -19.68 18.03 -3.57
CA TYR A 336 -19.11 19.05 -4.46
C TYR A 336 -19.13 18.67 -5.94
N ARG A 337 -19.77 17.56 -6.33
CA ARG A 337 -19.87 17.16 -7.75
C ARG A 337 -20.56 18.24 -8.59
N ASP A 338 -21.61 18.85 -8.09
CA ASP A 338 -22.33 19.89 -8.82
C ASP A 338 -21.49 21.17 -8.95
N SER A 339 -20.74 21.54 -7.91
CA SER A 339 -19.78 22.65 -7.97
C SER A 339 -18.64 22.38 -8.95
N LEU A 340 -18.11 21.16 -8.97
CA LEU A 340 -17.08 20.75 -9.95
C LEU A 340 -17.62 20.85 -11.39
N ARG A 341 -18.90 20.51 -11.60
CA ARG A 341 -19.56 20.59 -12.91
C ARG A 341 -19.89 22.02 -13.32
N GLN A 342 -20.26 22.88 -12.37
CA GLN A 342 -20.46 24.31 -12.59
C GLN A 342 -19.15 24.98 -13.05
N GLY A 343 -18.03 24.52 -12.52
CA GLY A 343 -16.69 24.97 -12.89
C GLY A 343 -16.17 26.12 -12.04
N ALA A 344 -14.97 26.60 -12.37
CA ALA A 344 -14.28 27.66 -11.65
C ALA A 344 -13.51 28.60 -12.59
N VAL A 345 -13.18 29.79 -12.11
CA VAL A 345 -12.18 30.66 -12.75
C VAL A 345 -10.87 30.50 -11.98
N LEU A 346 -9.83 30.11 -12.70
CA LEU A 346 -8.48 29.93 -12.20
C LEU A 346 -7.56 30.93 -12.89
N VAL A 347 -6.55 31.40 -12.16
CA VAL A 347 -5.53 32.32 -12.67
C VAL A 347 -4.22 31.58 -12.78
N ASP A 348 -3.62 31.64 -13.97
CA ASP A 348 -2.26 31.16 -14.18
C ASP A 348 -1.29 32.32 -13.97
N THR A 349 -0.54 32.26 -12.87
CA THR A 349 0.45 33.29 -12.51
C THR A 349 1.78 33.13 -13.24
N ASN A 350 2.03 31.96 -13.84
CA ASN A 350 3.29 31.63 -14.50
C ASN A 350 3.22 31.85 -16.01
N ASP A 351 2.03 31.89 -16.60
CA ASP A 351 1.84 32.17 -18.01
C ASP A 351 1.98 33.67 -18.31
N THR A 352 2.96 33.99 -19.16
CA THR A 352 3.24 35.35 -19.66
C THR A 352 2.40 35.72 -20.88
N GLY A 353 1.59 34.79 -21.39
CA GLY A 353 0.62 35.03 -22.44
C GLY A 353 -0.60 35.84 -21.99
N THR A 354 -1.45 36.23 -22.93
CA THR A 354 -2.72 36.93 -22.64
C THR A 354 -3.94 36.14 -23.12
N GLU A 355 -3.75 34.90 -23.56
CA GLU A 355 -4.83 34.10 -24.15
C GLU A 355 -5.54 33.27 -23.06
N PRO A 356 -6.84 33.53 -22.78
CA PRO A 356 -7.61 32.67 -21.88
C PRO A 356 -7.86 31.29 -22.53
N ARG A 357 -8.00 30.27 -21.68
CA ARG A 357 -8.22 28.88 -22.11
C ARG A 357 -9.19 28.14 -21.18
N ILE A 358 -9.87 27.13 -21.71
CA ILE A 358 -10.71 26.23 -20.90
C ILE A 358 -9.94 24.95 -20.61
N LEU A 359 -9.81 24.61 -19.32
CA LEU A 359 -9.29 23.34 -18.84
C LEU A 359 -10.46 22.39 -18.57
N PHE A 360 -10.51 21.25 -19.26
CA PHE A 360 -11.45 20.17 -19.01
C PHE A 360 -10.83 19.06 -18.15
N TYR A 361 -11.62 18.59 -17.18
CA TYR A 361 -11.30 17.45 -16.32
C TYR A 361 -11.99 16.21 -16.87
N LEU A 362 -11.22 15.23 -17.35
CA LEU A 362 -11.74 14.02 -17.97
C LEU A 362 -11.40 12.79 -17.11
N GLU A 363 -12.40 11.97 -16.81
CA GLU A 363 -12.20 10.63 -16.23
C GLU A 363 -12.17 9.60 -17.35
N HIS A 364 -11.07 8.85 -17.47
CA HIS A 364 -10.96 7.75 -18.41
C HIS A 364 -10.71 6.44 -17.66
N SER A 365 -11.53 5.43 -17.95
CA SER A 365 -11.45 4.10 -17.34
C SER A 365 -11.17 3.00 -18.36
N ILE A 366 -10.38 2.01 -17.95
CA ILE A 366 -10.11 0.79 -18.70
C ILE A 366 -10.66 -0.37 -17.89
N THR A 367 -11.40 -1.25 -18.56
CA THR A 367 -12.04 -2.42 -17.95
C THR A 367 -11.47 -3.72 -18.53
N ASP A 368 -11.51 -4.80 -17.75
CA ASP A 368 -11.29 -6.16 -18.27
C ASP A 368 -12.61 -6.94 -18.42
N GLY A 369 -12.52 -8.18 -18.93
CA GLY A 369 -13.67 -9.04 -19.19
C GLY A 369 -14.33 -9.61 -17.93
N ARG A 370 -13.77 -9.41 -16.73
CA ARG A 370 -14.37 -9.85 -15.48
C ARG A 370 -15.51 -8.93 -15.09
N LYS A 371 -16.43 -9.47 -14.31
CA LYS A 371 -17.60 -8.74 -13.82
C LYS A 371 -17.55 -8.58 -12.31
N ASP A 372 -17.99 -7.42 -11.82
CA ASP A 372 -18.21 -7.17 -10.40
C ASP A 372 -19.50 -7.88 -9.90
N SER A 373 -19.80 -7.76 -8.60
CA SER A 373 -21.01 -8.33 -7.99
C SER A 373 -22.31 -7.78 -8.59
N LYS A 374 -22.26 -6.61 -9.24
CA LYS A 374 -23.37 -5.95 -9.93
C LYS A 374 -23.38 -6.26 -11.44
N LYS A 375 -22.57 -7.21 -11.92
CA LYS A 375 -22.40 -7.61 -13.32
C LYS A 375 -21.81 -6.52 -14.25
N ASN A 376 -21.24 -5.45 -13.71
CA ASN A 376 -20.52 -4.45 -14.48
C ASN A 376 -19.10 -4.93 -14.81
N ALA A 377 -18.53 -4.47 -15.91
CA ALA A 377 -17.14 -4.77 -16.24
C ALA A 377 -16.21 -4.18 -15.16
N LEU A 378 -15.20 -4.95 -14.77
CA LEU A 378 -14.30 -4.54 -13.69
C LEU A 378 -13.30 -3.51 -14.20
N THR A 379 -13.27 -2.32 -13.58
CA THR A 379 -12.28 -1.29 -13.87
C THR A 379 -10.90 -1.71 -13.36
N ILE A 380 -9.93 -1.81 -14.27
CA ILE A 380 -8.54 -2.19 -13.97
C ILE A 380 -7.57 -1.00 -13.95
N SER A 381 -7.95 0.10 -14.60
CA SER A 381 -7.22 1.37 -14.56
C SER A 381 -8.21 2.52 -14.67
N ARG A 382 -7.93 3.60 -13.95
CA ARG A 382 -8.74 4.81 -13.96
C ARG A 382 -7.79 6.00 -13.83
N GLN A 383 -7.89 6.94 -14.76
CA GLN A 383 -7.05 8.13 -14.79
C GLN A 383 -7.91 9.38 -14.89
N LEU A 384 -7.48 10.41 -14.17
CA LEU A 384 -7.91 11.77 -14.42
C LEU A 384 -6.97 12.35 -15.48
N GLN A 385 -7.54 12.97 -16.51
CA GLN A 385 -6.85 13.50 -17.68
C GLN A 385 -7.31 14.93 -17.92
N PHE A 386 -6.42 15.74 -18.49
CA PHE A 386 -6.64 17.17 -18.63
C PHE A 386 -6.48 17.59 -20.08
N VAL A 387 -7.47 18.33 -20.59
CA VAL A 387 -7.44 18.88 -21.93
C VAL A 387 -7.66 20.37 -21.85
N GLU A 388 -6.73 21.14 -22.39
CA GLU A 388 -6.89 22.58 -22.56
C GLU A 388 -7.35 22.91 -23.97
N ILE A 389 -8.27 23.87 -24.05
CA ILE A 389 -8.72 24.48 -25.31
C ILE A 389 -8.43 25.97 -25.23
N THR A 390 -7.53 26.44 -26.07
CA THR A 390 -7.22 27.87 -26.20
C THR A 390 -8.36 28.62 -26.89
N ARG A 391 -8.38 29.95 -26.77
CA ARG A 391 -9.33 30.82 -27.49
C ARG A 391 -9.28 30.62 -29.02
N THR A 392 -8.08 30.38 -29.56
CA THR A 392 -7.84 30.03 -30.97
C THR A 392 -8.34 28.64 -31.38
N GLY A 393 -8.78 27.82 -30.42
CA GLY A 393 -9.33 26.49 -30.64
C GLY A 393 -8.28 25.38 -30.70
N GLN A 394 -7.04 25.66 -30.30
CA GLN A 394 -6.00 24.64 -30.18
C GLN A 394 -6.29 23.73 -28.99
N LEU A 395 -6.15 22.42 -29.20
CA LEU A 395 -6.35 21.38 -28.17
C LEU A 395 -4.99 20.88 -27.69
N ILE A 396 -4.78 20.93 -26.37
CA ILE A 396 -3.52 20.59 -25.72
C ILE A 396 -3.79 19.55 -24.63
N ALA A 397 -2.97 18.50 -24.57
CA ALA A 397 -2.96 17.58 -23.44
C ALA A 397 -2.18 18.23 -22.29
N ALA A 398 -2.86 18.72 -21.27
CA ALA A 398 -2.29 19.60 -20.25
C ALA A 398 -1.54 18.85 -19.12
N GLY A 399 -0.99 17.67 -19.42
CA GLY A 399 -0.24 16.86 -18.46
C GLY A 399 -1.12 16.20 -17.39
N TYR A 400 -0.53 15.95 -16.21
CA TYR A 400 -1.13 15.12 -15.16
C TYR A 400 -1.94 15.89 -14.12
N ALA A 401 -1.57 17.14 -13.79
CA ALA A 401 -2.25 17.92 -12.76
C ALA A 401 -1.99 19.44 -12.91
N PRO A 402 -2.33 20.05 -14.07
CA PRO A 402 -2.02 21.46 -14.35
C PRO A 402 -2.70 22.42 -13.37
N TYR A 403 -3.86 22.04 -12.84
CA TYR A 403 -4.62 22.82 -11.88
C TYR A 403 -3.89 23.11 -10.55
N LEU A 404 -2.81 22.35 -10.24
CA LEU A 404 -2.01 22.60 -9.04
C LEU A 404 -1.12 23.85 -9.16
N ASP A 405 -0.87 24.29 -10.38
CA ASP A 405 -0.04 25.45 -10.68
C ASP A 405 -0.89 26.72 -10.84
N TYR A 406 -2.22 26.61 -10.70
CA TYR A 406 -3.15 27.73 -10.82
C TYR A 406 -3.70 28.16 -9.46
N THR A 407 -4.06 29.44 -9.34
CA THR A 407 -4.69 29.99 -8.13
C THR A 407 -6.17 30.29 -8.37
N PRO A 408 -7.04 30.22 -7.33
CA PRO A 408 -8.40 30.72 -7.45
C PRO A 408 -8.41 32.22 -7.79
N ALA A 409 -9.34 32.66 -8.64
CA ALA A 409 -9.52 34.08 -8.91
C ALA A 409 -10.04 34.83 -7.66
N THR A 410 -9.53 36.04 -7.43
CA THR A 410 -10.05 36.94 -6.40
C THR A 410 -11.40 37.54 -6.81
N PRO A 411 -12.22 38.08 -5.88
CA PRO A 411 -13.52 38.68 -6.23
C PRO A 411 -13.43 39.76 -7.32
N GLU A 412 -12.35 40.54 -7.31
CA GLU A 412 -12.05 41.59 -8.28
C GLU A 412 -11.72 40.99 -9.65
N GLN A 413 -10.85 39.97 -9.68
CA GLN A 413 -10.50 39.24 -10.91
C GLN A 413 -11.71 38.53 -11.51
N LEU A 414 -12.58 37.94 -10.67
CA LEU A 414 -13.80 37.29 -11.11
C LEU A 414 -14.74 38.29 -11.79
N SER A 415 -14.85 39.50 -11.24
CA SER A 415 -15.65 40.59 -11.82
C SER A 415 -15.09 41.04 -13.17
N ALA A 416 -13.75 41.14 -13.29
CA ALA A 416 -13.07 41.52 -14.53
C ALA A 416 -13.25 40.48 -15.65
N VAL A 417 -13.39 39.19 -15.30
CA VAL A 417 -13.53 38.07 -16.25
C VAL A 417 -14.97 37.90 -16.75
N LEU A 418 -15.97 38.55 -16.15
CA LEU A 418 -17.38 38.42 -16.57
C LEU A 418 -17.61 38.59 -18.08
N PRO A 419 -17.01 39.60 -18.77
CA PRO A 419 -17.20 39.77 -20.21
C PRO A 419 -16.64 38.62 -21.05
N LEU A 420 -15.69 37.83 -20.54
CA LEU A 420 -15.14 36.69 -21.28
C LEU A 420 -16.21 35.60 -21.50
N PHE A 421 -17.19 35.47 -20.61
CA PHE A 421 -18.25 34.46 -20.72
C PHE A 421 -19.20 34.71 -21.89
N ASP A 422 -19.30 35.95 -22.37
CA ASP A 422 -20.13 36.31 -23.54
C ASP A 422 -19.40 36.09 -24.87
N GLU A 423 -18.13 35.64 -24.85
CA GLU A 423 -17.37 35.44 -26.07
C GLU A 423 -17.84 34.23 -26.88
N PRO A 424 -17.98 34.34 -28.22
CA PRO A 424 -18.59 33.29 -29.06
C PRO A 424 -17.86 31.93 -29.05
N TRP A 425 -16.56 31.91 -28.75
CA TRP A 425 -15.77 30.68 -28.77
C TRP A 425 -16.15 29.73 -27.62
N LEU A 426 -16.67 30.26 -26.50
CA LEU A 426 -17.13 29.46 -25.37
C LEU A 426 -18.43 28.69 -25.67
N SER A 427 -19.20 29.14 -26.66
CA SER A 427 -20.46 28.49 -27.08
C SER A 427 -20.27 27.36 -28.11
N GLN A 428 -19.04 27.02 -28.50
CA GLN A 428 -18.75 26.10 -29.63
C GLN A 428 -18.70 24.60 -29.27
N ASN A 429 -19.57 24.11 -28.38
CA ASN A 429 -19.58 22.69 -27.95
C ASN A 429 -18.18 22.17 -27.54
N LEU A 430 -17.48 22.96 -26.74
CA LEU A 430 -16.09 22.70 -26.34
C LEU A 430 -15.90 21.32 -25.69
N GLU A 431 -16.90 20.83 -24.96
CA GLU A 431 -16.88 19.51 -24.33
C GLU A 431 -16.72 18.36 -25.34
N GLN A 432 -17.48 18.38 -26.44
CA GLN A 432 -17.38 17.35 -27.48
C GLN A 432 -16.02 17.37 -28.18
N ARG A 433 -15.45 18.57 -28.38
CA ARG A 433 -14.11 18.74 -28.96
C ARG A 433 -13.03 18.16 -28.04
N ALA A 434 -13.13 18.44 -26.73
CA ALA A 434 -12.22 17.87 -25.73
C ALA A 434 -12.30 16.34 -25.68
N LEU A 435 -13.51 15.77 -25.68
CA LEU A 435 -13.73 14.32 -25.72
C LEU A 435 -13.16 13.68 -26.99
N GLY A 436 -13.41 14.29 -28.15
CA GLY A 436 -12.88 13.81 -29.43
C GLY A 436 -11.34 13.79 -29.45
N PHE A 437 -10.71 14.85 -28.94
CA PHE A 437 -9.26 14.91 -28.80
C PHE A 437 -8.73 13.85 -27.84
N ALA A 438 -9.37 13.69 -26.67
CA ALA A 438 -8.98 12.69 -25.69
C ALA A 438 -9.05 11.27 -26.27
N ILE A 439 -10.13 10.93 -26.99
CA ILE A 439 -10.28 9.63 -27.65
C ILE A 439 -9.18 9.38 -28.68
N GLN A 440 -8.75 10.41 -29.42
CA GLN A 440 -7.76 10.26 -30.48
C GLN A 440 -6.31 10.26 -29.97
N LYS A 441 -5.99 11.06 -28.94
CA LYS A 441 -4.60 11.34 -28.54
C LYS A 441 -4.24 10.85 -27.15
N ILE A 442 -5.19 10.75 -26.22
CA ILE A 442 -4.91 10.48 -24.80
C ILE A 442 -5.32 9.05 -24.40
N VAL A 443 -6.46 8.57 -24.90
CA VAL A 443 -7.00 7.23 -24.65
C VAL A 443 -6.07 6.11 -25.18
N PRO A 444 -5.54 6.18 -26.42
CA PRO A 444 -4.73 5.08 -26.96
C PRO A 444 -3.43 4.83 -26.19
N PRO A 445 -2.61 5.85 -25.84
CA PRO A 445 -1.42 5.65 -25.01
C PRO A 445 -1.74 5.02 -23.65
N HIS A 446 -2.81 5.46 -22.98
CA HIS A 446 -3.25 4.89 -21.70
C HIS A 446 -3.64 3.40 -21.86
N LEU A 447 -4.36 3.06 -22.93
CA LEU A 447 -4.76 1.67 -23.20
C LEU A 447 -3.54 0.76 -23.43
N GLU A 448 -2.61 1.20 -24.28
CA GLU A 448 -1.40 0.42 -24.60
C GLU A 448 -0.51 0.23 -23.37
N GLU A 449 -0.33 1.26 -22.54
CA GLU A 449 0.41 1.15 -21.27
C GLU A 449 -0.19 0.08 -20.36
N VAL A 450 -1.51 0.12 -20.15
CA VAL A 450 -2.20 -0.81 -19.26
C VAL A 450 -2.23 -2.22 -19.84
N ARG A 451 -2.45 -2.35 -21.15
CA ARG A 451 -2.47 -3.63 -21.86
C ARG A 451 -1.13 -4.33 -21.79
N ALA A 452 -0.05 -3.66 -22.20
CA ALA A 452 1.31 -4.24 -22.18
C ALA A 452 1.70 -4.75 -20.79
N ARG A 453 1.41 -3.97 -19.74
CA ARG A 453 1.69 -4.36 -18.35
C ARG A 453 0.84 -5.55 -17.90
N ARG A 454 -0.47 -5.53 -18.17
CA ARG A 454 -1.42 -6.54 -17.68
C ARG A 454 -1.27 -7.86 -18.42
N GLU A 455 -1.12 -7.84 -19.74
CA GLU A 455 -0.95 -9.06 -20.54
C GLU A 455 0.32 -9.81 -20.13
N HIS A 456 1.44 -9.10 -19.95
CA HIS A 456 2.68 -9.70 -19.48
C HIS A 456 2.52 -10.36 -18.10
N TYR A 457 1.86 -9.68 -17.15
CA TYR A 457 1.58 -10.24 -15.83
C TYR A 457 0.67 -11.48 -15.90
N ILE A 458 -0.41 -11.41 -16.69
CA ILE A 458 -1.38 -12.50 -16.85
C ILE A 458 -0.69 -13.72 -17.46
N GLN A 459 0.13 -13.55 -18.50
CA GLN A 459 0.86 -14.64 -19.14
C GLN A 459 1.80 -15.35 -18.17
N LYS A 460 2.52 -14.59 -17.33
CA LYS A 460 3.36 -15.15 -16.26
C LYS A 460 2.53 -15.96 -15.25
N VAL A 461 1.40 -15.41 -14.80
CA VAL A 461 0.51 -16.11 -13.86
C VAL A 461 -0.06 -17.37 -14.49
N MET A 462 -0.46 -17.34 -15.77
CA MET A 462 -0.95 -18.52 -16.50
C MET A 462 0.11 -19.63 -16.53
N GLN A 463 1.37 -19.30 -16.85
CA GLN A 463 2.46 -20.27 -16.88
C GLN A 463 2.69 -20.92 -15.51
N GLN A 464 2.76 -20.11 -14.45
CA GLN A 464 3.02 -20.58 -13.09
C GLN A 464 1.87 -21.41 -12.51
N VAL A 465 0.62 -20.96 -12.72
CA VAL A 465 -0.58 -21.72 -12.32
C VAL A 465 -0.64 -23.05 -13.06
N LYS A 466 -0.39 -23.04 -14.38
CA LYS A 466 -0.38 -24.26 -15.19
C LYS A 466 0.70 -25.22 -14.72
N ALA A 467 1.93 -24.76 -14.54
CA ALA A 467 3.04 -25.61 -14.08
C ALA A 467 2.74 -26.26 -12.72
N ARG A 468 2.33 -25.45 -11.73
CA ARG A 468 2.03 -25.93 -10.38
C ARG A 468 0.87 -26.92 -10.35
N LEU A 469 -0.30 -26.54 -10.89
CA LEU A 469 -1.48 -27.40 -10.82
C LEU A 469 -1.30 -28.67 -11.66
N THR A 470 -0.63 -28.60 -12.82
CA THR A 470 -0.32 -29.81 -13.61
C THR A 470 0.57 -30.77 -12.83
N SER A 471 1.59 -30.26 -12.10
CA SER A 471 2.42 -31.10 -11.24
C SER A 471 1.62 -31.75 -10.10
N GLU A 472 0.73 -31.00 -9.44
CA GLU A 472 -0.14 -31.53 -8.39
C GLU A 472 -1.13 -32.58 -8.93
N ILE A 473 -1.73 -32.33 -10.11
CA ILE A 473 -2.63 -33.28 -10.79
C ILE A 473 -1.89 -34.58 -11.11
N ASN A 474 -0.71 -34.49 -11.73
CA ASN A 474 0.10 -35.67 -12.09
C ASN A 474 0.48 -36.48 -10.85
N TYR A 475 0.80 -35.82 -9.73
CA TYR A 475 1.10 -36.49 -8.47
C TYR A 475 -0.11 -37.28 -7.95
N TRP A 476 -1.29 -36.64 -7.88
CA TRP A 476 -2.50 -37.29 -7.37
C TRP A 476 -3.00 -38.40 -8.29
N ASP A 477 -2.89 -38.24 -9.61
CA ASP A 477 -3.29 -39.26 -10.58
C ASP A 477 -2.35 -40.48 -10.53
N HIS A 478 -1.04 -40.25 -10.43
CA HIS A 478 -0.08 -41.33 -10.16
C HIS A 478 -0.38 -42.05 -8.83
N ARG A 479 -0.66 -41.28 -7.76
CA ARG A 479 -0.99 -41.84 -6.44
C ARG A 479 -2.28 -42.66 -6.49
N ALA A 480 -3.29 -42.22 -7.24
CA ALA A 480 -4.54 -42.94 -7.44
C ALA A 480 -4.29 -44.30 -8.11
N ASN A 481 -3.44 -44.34 -9.15
CA ASN A 481 -3.07 -45.58 -9.84
C ASN A 481 -2.30 -46.55 -8.93
N VAL A 482 -1.36 -46.04 -8.11
CA VAL A 482 -0.63 -46.86 -7.14
C VAL A 482 -1.55 -47.43 -6.07
N LEU A 483 -2.45 -46.61 -5.51
CA LEU A 483 -3.42 -47.07 -4.51
C LEU A 483 -4.37 -48.10 -5.09
N LYS A 484 -4.83 -47.89 -6.33
CA LYS A 484 -5.68 -48.86 -7.04
C LYS A 484 -4.98 -50.21 -7.20
N ALA A 485 -3.72 -50.22 -7.64
CA ALA A 485 -2.94 -51.45 -7.74
C ALA A 485 -2.72 -52.16 -6.39
N GLN A 486 -2.60 -51.41 -5.28
CA GLN A 486 -2.49 -51.97 -3.93
C GLN A 486 -3.82 -52.53 -3.41
N GLU A 487 -4.93 -51.88 -3.73
CA GLU A 487 -6.30 -52.35 -3.46
C GLU A 487 -6.58 -53.65 -4.22
N ASP A 488 -6.26 -53.68 -5.53
CA ASP A 488 -6.39 -54.87 -6.38
C ASP A 488 -5.51 -56.04 -5.87
N ALA A 489 -4.37 -55.74 -5.25
CA ALA A 489 -3.47 -56.71 -4.61
C ALA A 489 -3.85 -57.09 -3.16
N GLY A 490 -5.01 -56.63 -2.64
CA GLY A 490 -5.54 -56.99 -1.32
C GLY A 490 -4.82 -56.36 -0.12
N LYS A 491 -3.95 -55.36 -0.31
CA LYS A 491 -3.21 -54.68 0.77
C LYS A 491 -3.93 -53.42 1.24
N ASN A 492 -5.06 -53.56 1.93
CA ASN A 492 -5.78 -52.42 2.53
C ASN A 492 -5.23 -52.05 3.91
N ARG A 493 -4.33 -51.06 3.98
CA ARG A 493 -3.78 -50.53 5.26
C ARG A 493 -3.85 -49.00 5.41
N SER A 494 -4.48 -48.28 4.47
CA SER A 494 -4.51 -46.81 4.41
C SER A 494 -5.94 -46.26 4.50
N ASN A 495 -6.16 -45.18 5.27
CA ASN A 495 -7.44 -44.44 5.29
C ASN A 495 -7.71 -43.65 4.00
N LEU A 496 -6.74 -43.58 3.08
CA LEU A 496 -6.87 -42.96 1.76
C LEU A 496 -7.07 -44.07 0.71
N ASN A 497 -8.21 -44.06 0.01
CA ASN A 497 -8.51 -44.99 -1.08
C ASN A 497 -8.24 -44.36 -2.47
N SER A 498 -8.12 -45.21 -3.49
CA SER A 498 -7.86 -44.80 -4.88
C SER A 498 -8.91 -43.81 -5.41
N ALA A 499 -10.18 -44.01 -5.04
CA ALA A 499 -11.29 -43.14 -5.43
C ALA A 499 -11.13 -41.69 -4.91
N ASN A 500 -10.71 -41.51 -3.65
CA ASN A 500 -10.48 -40.18 -3.08
C ASN A 500 -9.28 -39.48 -3.75
N ALA A 501 -8.20 -40.22 -4.02
CA ALA A 501 -7.04 -39.68 -4.74
C ALA A 501 -7.40 -39.26 -6.18
N ARG A 502 -8.24 -40.03 -6.87
CA ARG A 502 -8.76 -39.69 -8.20
C ARG A 502 -9.65 -38.46 -8.17
N ARG A 503 -10.58 -38.38 -7.21
CA ARG A 503 -11.43 -37.19 -7.01
C ARG A 503 -10.58 -35.93 -6.78
N ASN A 504 -9.51 -36.01 -5.99
CA ASN A 504 -8.61 -34.86 -5.79
C ASN A 504 -7.95 -34.41 -7.10
N ALA A 505 -7.54 -35.35 -7.98
CA ALA A 505 -6.96 -35.01 -9.29
C ALA A 505 -7.99 -34.31 -10.19
N ASP A 506 -9.23 -34.81 -10.22
CA ASP A 506 -10.33 -34.21 -10.99
C ASP A 506 -10.69 -32.79 -10.49
N GLU A 507 -10.78 -32.60 -9.17
CA GLU A 507 -11.02 -31.29 -8.56
C GLU A 507 -9.92 -30.27 -8.90
N LEU A 508 -8.65 -30.70 -8.91
CA LEU A 508 -7.53 -29.87 -9.32
C LEU A 508 -7.57 -29.54 -10.81
N ALA A 509 -7.98 -30.48 -11.67
CA ALA A 509 -8.14 -30.26 -13.10
C ALA A 509 -9.26 -29.24 -13.40
N ASP A 510 -10.41 -29.36 -12.72
CA ASP A 510 -11.50 -28.40 -12.82
C ASP A 510 -11.08 -27.01 -12.32
N ARG A 511 -10.31 -26.95 -11.22
CA ARG A 511 -9.74 -25.71 -10.71
C ARG A 511 -8.78 -25.07 -11.70
N LEU A 512 -7.93 -25.86 -12.35
CA LEU A 512 -7.02 -25.37 -13.41
C LEU A 512 -7.84 -24.80 -14.58
N LYS A 513 -8.82 -25.55 -15.08
CA LYS A 513 -9.69 -25.12 -16.18
C LYS A 513 -10.40 -23.80 -15.86
N LYS A 514 -11.02 -23.71 -14.68
CA LYS A 514 -11.70 -22.50 -14.22
C LYS A 514 -10.73 -21.32 -14.12
N ARG A 515 -9.56 -21.53 -13.51
CA ARG A 515 -8.57 -20.45 -13.34
C ARG A 515 -8.00 -19.96 -14.66
N MET A 516 -7.78 -20.85 -15.62
CA MET A 516 -7.33 -20.48 -16.97
C MET A 516 -8.39 -19.67 -17.72
N ALA A 517 -9.67 -20.04 -17.61
CA ALA A 517 -10.77 -19.27 -18.19
C ALA A 517 -10.89 -17.87 -17.58
N GLU A 518 -10.73 -17.74 -16.25
CA GLU A 518 -10.68 -16.45 -15.56
C GLU A 518 -9.53 -15.56 -16.07
N LEU A 519 -8.33 -16.14 -16.23
CA LEU A 519 -7.15 -15.40 -16.71
C LEU A 519 -7.31 -14.97 -18.18
N GLU A 520 -8.02 -15.75 -19.00
CA GLU A 520 -8.32 -15.34 -20.37
C GLU A 520 -9.32 -14.19 -20.42
N GLN A 521 -10.32 -14.15 -19.52
CA GLN A 521 -11.19 -12.99 -19.35
C GLN A 521 -10.41 -11.73 -18.91
N GLU A 522 -9.37 -11.88 -18.09
CA GLU A 522 -8.49 -10.77 -17.69
C GLU A 522 -7.74 -10.14 -18.87
N LYS A 523 -7.50 -10.87 -19.97
CA LYS A 523 -6.85 -10.33 -21.18
C LYS A 523 -7.76 -9.49 -22.05
N SER A 524 -9.09 -9.61 -21.87
CA SER A 524 -10.06 -8.82 -22.62
C SER A 524 -10.09 -7.37 -22.12
N ILE A 525 -9.04 -6.61 -22.43
CA ILE A 525 -8.82 -5.24 -21.95
C ILE A 525 -9.38 -4.23 -22.95
N VAL A 526 -10.33 -3.41 -22.50
CA VAL A 526 -11.07 -2.45 -23.31
C VAL A 526 -11.11 -1.09 -22.63
N ALA A 527 -10.84 -0.03 -23.40
CA ALA A 527 -11.01 1.35 -22.98
C ALA A 527 -12.50 1.75 -23.02
N ARG A 528 -12.96 2.47 -21.99
CA ARG A 528 -14.29 3.11 -21.98
C ARG A 528 -14.17 4.53 -22.52
N PRO A 529 -15.24 5.09 -23.12
CA PRO A 529 -15.25 6.51 -23.46
C PRO A 529 -14.94 7.36 -22.23
N PRO A 530 -14.12 8.42 -22.36
CA PRO A 530 -13.88 9.34 -21.26
C PRO A 530 -15.15 10.13 -20.91
N ASN A 531 -15.28 10.48 -19.63
CA ASN A 531 -16.38 11.29 -19.11
C ASN A 531 -15.85 12.66 -18.69
N VAL A 532 -16.57 13.74 -18.99
CA VAL A 532 -16.23 15.07 -18.47
C VAL A 532 -16.77 15.21 -17.05
N LEU A 533 -15.88 15.51 -16.11
CA LEU A 533 -16.23 15.73 -14.71
C LEU A 533 -16.54 17.20 -14.41
N GLY A 534 -15.91 18.11 -15.15
CA GLY A 534 -16.02 19.55 -14.95
C GLY A 534 -15.09 20.32 -15.89
N GLY A 535 -15.06 21.64 -15.71
CA GLY A 535 -14.19 22.54 -16.44
C GLY A 535 -13.80 23.76 -15.64
N ALA A 536 -12.72 24.43 -16.01
CA ALA A 536 -12.33 25.71 -15.44
C ALA A 536 -11.88 26.66 -16.55
N LEU A 537 -12.26 27.94 -16.43
CA LEU A 537 -11.68 29.01 -17.23
C LEU A 537 -10.36 29.41 -16.60
N VAL A 538 -9.27 29.20 -17.33
CA VAL A 538 -7.92 29.58 -16.91
C VAL A 538 -7.56 30.88 -17.61
N VAL A 539 -7.24 31.89 -16.81
CA VAL A 539 -6.92 33.24 -17.27
C VAL A 539 -5.47 33.56 -16.88
N PRO A 540 -4.58 33.84 -17.84
CA PRO A 540 -3.21 34.26 -17.52
C PRO A 540 -3.19 35.57 -16.73
N ALA A 541 -2.29 35.70 -15.76
CA ALA A 541 -2.14 36.93 -14.97
C ALA A 541 -1.91 38.17 -15.84
N SER A 542 -1.16 38.04 -16.94
CA SER A 542 -0.91 39.11 -17.91
C SER A 542 -2.15 39.56 -18.68
N TRP A 543 -3.23 38.76 -18.73
CA TRP A 543 -4.48 39.19 -19.35
C TRP A 543 -5.10 40.38 -18.59
N PHE A 544 -5.09 40.35 -17.25
CA PHE A 544 -5.59 41.45 -16.41
C PHE A 544 -4.82 42.75 -16.64
N ALA A 545 -3.51 42.66 -16.92
CA ALA A 545 -2.68 43.81 -17.26
C ALA A 545 -3.10 44.45 -18.58
N SER A 546 -3.40 43.62 -19.59
CA SER A 546 -3.82 44.07 -20.91
C SER A 546 -5.25 44.62 -20.94
N ALA A 547 -6.11 44.17 -20.03
CA ALA A 547 -7.50 44.62 -19.90
C ALA A 547 -7.64 46.00 -19.22
N GLY A 548 -6.54 46.57 -18.70
CA GLY A 548 -6.52 47.88 -18.06
C GLY A 548 -7.05 47.92 -16.62
N ASP A 549 -7.20 46.76 -15.97
CA ASP A 549 -7.78 46.66 -14.64
C ASP A 549 -6.69 46.63 -13.54
N ILE A 550 -6.29 47.82 -13.11
CA ILE A 550 -5.16 48.05 -12.18
C ILE A 550 -5.41 47.39 -10.80
N ASN A 551 -6.67 47.29 -10.37
CA ASN A 551 -7.02 46.68 -9.08
C ASN A 551 -6.85 45.15 -9.09
N ALA A 552 -7.14 44.50 -10.23
CA ALA A 552 -6.95 43.05 -10.40
C ALA A 552 -5.46 42.63 -10.46
N LEU A 553 -4.56 43.58 -10.75
CA LEU A 553 -3.11 43.41 -10.82
C LEU A 553 -2.39 43.53 -9.48
N HIS A 554 -2.94 44.31 -8.53
CA HIS A 554 -2.27 44.56 -7.25
C HIS A 554 -2.14 43.31 -6.36
N GLU A 555 -2.96 42.28 -6.60
CA GLU A 555 -2.97 41.03 -5.84
C GLU A 555 -2.33 39.85 -6.59
N THR A 556 -1.87 40.06 -7.83
CA THR A 556 -1.07 39.08 -8.57
C THR A 556 0.42 39.37 -8.36
N PRO A 557 1.27 38.39 -7.97
CA PRO A 557 2.71 38.58 -7.98
C PRO A 557 3.11 39.02 -9.40
N THR A 558 3.79 40.15 -9.53
CA THR A 558 4.26 40.64 -10.82
C THR A 558 5.12 39.55 -11.49
N PRO A 559 4.75 39.04 -12.69
CA PRO A 559 5.65 38.22 -13.46
C PRO A 559 6.82 39.11 -13.84
N TYR A 560 7.99 38.87 -13.25
CA TYR A 560 9.20 39.59 -13.61
C TYR A 560 9.64 39.15 -15.01
N GLY A 561 9.20 39.87 -16.03
CA GLY A 561 9.92 40.04 -17.30
C GLY A 561 9.43 39.21 -18.50
N THR A 562 9.13 39.92 -19.58
CA THR A 562 8.86 39.43 -20.94
C THR A 562 10.08 38.79 -21.65
N SER A 563 11.17 38.45 -20.93
CA SER A 563 12.40 37.85 -21.49
C SER A 563 12.58 36.35 -21.22
N ASP A 564 11.60 35.67 -20.62
CA ASP A 564 11.81 34.34 -20.01
C ASP A 564 11.91 33.17 -21.00
N ARG A 565 11.20 33.15 -22.14
CA ARG A 565 11.22 31.99 -23.06
C ARG A 565 12.60 31.73 -23.69
N GLU A 566 13.31 32.78 -24.06
CA GLU A 566 14.65 32.64 -24.64
C GLU A 566 15.67 32.20 -23.57
N ILE A 567 15.53 32.72 -22.35
CA ILE A 567 16.34 32.35 -21.19
C ILE A 567 16.10 30.88 -20.80
N GLU A 568 14.85 30.43 -20.78
CA GLU A 568 14.48 29.04 -20.51
C GLU A 568 15.02 28.09 -21.57
N ARG A 569 14.87 28.44 -22.86
CA ARG A 569 15.44 27.65 -23.96
C ARG A 569 16.96 27.51 -23.84
N LEU A 570 17.67 28.63 -23.61
CA LEU A 570 19.12 28.64 -23.43
C LEU A 570 19.56 27.84 -22.20
N ALA A 571 18.81 27.94 -21.11
CA ALA A 571 19.05 27.15 -19.89
C ALA A 571 18.88 25.65 -20.14
N MET A 572 17.79 25.25 -20.80
CA MET A 572 17.50 23.86 -21.15
C MET A 572 18.59 23.26 -22.04
N GLU A 573 18.98 23.96 -23.11
CA GLU A 573 20.05 23.52 -24.01
C GLU A 573 21.37 23.34 -23.25
N LYS A 574 21.68 24.26 -22.34
CA LYS A 574 22.91 24.21 -21.54
C LYS A 574 22.94 23.02 -20.57
N VAL A 575 21.82 22.72 -19.90
CA VAL A 575 21.70 21.55 -19.01
C VAL A 575 21.80 20.25 -19.80
N MET A 576 21.11 20.15 -20.94
CA MET A 576 21.18 18.98 -21.82
C MET A 576 22.62 18.73 -22.31
N GLN A 577 23.34 19.79 -22.70
CA GLN A 577 24.74 19.69 -23.09
C GLN A 577 25.61 19.25 -21.91
N PHE A 578 25.47 19.90 -20.75
CA PHE A 578 26.26 19.60 -19.56
C PHE A 578 26.07 18.15 -19.09
N GLU A 579 24.85 17.63 -19.08
CA GLU A 579 24.58 16.23 -18.74
C GLU A 579 25.30 15.25 -19.69
N ARG A 580 25.29 15.53 -21.00
CA ARG A 580 26.00 14.70 -22.01
C ARG A 580 27.50 14.74 -21.81
N GLU A 581 28.07 15.92 -21.51
CA GLU A 581 29.51 16.09 -21.23
C GLU A 581 29.95 15.31 -19.99
N GLN A 582 29.08 15.20 -18.98
CA GLN A 582 29.32 14.39 -17.77
C GLN A 582 29.09 12.88 -17.99
N GLY A 583 28.71 12.46 -19.20
CA GLY A 583 28.47 11.07 -19.58
C GLY A 583 27.08 10.53 -19.23
N PHE A 584 26.13 11.41 -18.89
CA PHE A 584 24.73 11.05 -18.70
C PHE A 584 23.95 11.03 -20.02
N GLN A 585 22.77 10.41 -20.03
CA GLN A 585 21.89 10.33 -21.20
C GLN A 585 20.59 11.10 -20.94
N PRO A 586 20.56 12.42 -21.23
CA PRO A 586 19.40 13.26 -20.97
C PRO A 586 18.36 13.21 -22.10
N ARG A 587 17.09 13.27 -21.73
CA ARG A 587 15.91 13.34 -22.60
C ARG A 587 14.98 14.45 -22.11
N ASP A 588 14.57 15.30 -23.04
CA ASP A 588 13.56 16.33 -22.79
C ASP A 588 12.18 15.70 -22.63
N ILE A 589 11.54 16.03 -21.52
CA ILE A 589 10.16 15.65 -21.18
C ILE A 589 9.32 16.86 -20.73
N SER A 590 9.84 18.08 -20.85
CA SER A 590 9.15 19.32 -20.49
C SER A 590 7.75 19.47 -21.13
N PRO A 591 7.48 19.00 -22.38
CA PRO A 591 6.15 19.11 -22.97
C PRO A 591 5.09 18.25 -22.28
N GLU A 592 5.49 17.30 -21.43
CA GLU A 592 4.58 16.41 -20.73
C GLU A 592 4.12 16.95 -19.36
N ASN A 593 4.66 18.10 -18.92
CA ASN A 593 4.37 18.76 -17.64
C ASN A 593 4.31 17.80 -16.44
N ARG A 594 5.43 17.10 -16.19
CA ARG A 594 5.56 16.09 -15.13
C ARG A 594 6.16 16.61 -13.83
N GLY A 595 6.29 17.93 -13.67
CA GLY A 595 6.97 18.58 -12.54
C GLY A 595 8.50 18.52 -12.59
N TYR A 596 9.06 18.20 -13.76
CA TYR A 596 10.49 18.29 -14.12
C TYR A 596 10.64 18.30 -15.65
N ASP A 597 11.73 18.87 -16.15
CA ASP A 597 11.95 19.10 -17.58
C ASP A 597 12.77 18.00 -18.28
N ILE A 598 13.72 17.39 -17.58
CA ILE A 598 14.70 16.47 -18.18
C ILE A 598 14.75 15.15 -17.39
N GLU A 599 14.54 14.02 -18.08
CA GLU A 599 14.92 12.68 -17.59
C GLU A 599 16.36 12.40 -18.02
N SER A 600 17.29 12.28 -17.07
CA SER A 600 18.70 11.97 -17.37
C SER A 600 19.12 10.63 -16.75
N ARG A 601 19.59 9.69 -17.58
CA ARG A 601 20.05 8.38 -17.11
C ARG A 601 21.54 8.39 -16.80
N ASP A 602 21.89 7.83 -15.65
CA ASP A 602 23.27 7.49 -15.28
C ASP A 602 23.63 6.07 -15.75
N PRO A 603 24.49 5.91 -16.77
CA PRO A 603 24.88 4.59 -17.26
C PRO A 603 25.74 3.79 -16.27
N LYS A 604 26.35 4.43 -15.26
CA LYS A 604 27.18 3.76 -14.25
C LYS A 604 26.34 3.12 -13.15
N THR A 605 25.34 3.84 -12.66
CA THR A 605 24.45 3.37 -11.58
C THR A 605 23.14 2.78 -12.09
N ASP A 606 22.84 2.96 -13.38
CA ASP A 606 21.58 2.63 -14.04
C ASP A 606 20.37 3.22 -13.31
N ARG A 607 20.51 4.46 -12.83
CA ARG A 607 19.46 5.23 -12.15
C ARG A 607 19.02 6.41 -13.00
N LEU A 608 17.73 6.74 -12.90
CA LEU A 608 17.16 7.95 -13.49
C LEU A 608 17.33 9.14 -12.55
N ARG A 609 17.63 10.29 -13.15
CA ARG A 609 17.67 11.61 -12.50
C ARG A 609 16.58 12.47 -13.12
N PHE A 610 15.89 13.23 -12.28
CA PHE A 610 14.78 14.11 -12.69
C PHE A 610 15.25 15.54 -12.50
N ILE A 611 15.45 16.28 -13.57
CA ILE A 611 16.06 17.61 -13.53
C ILE A 611 15.02 18.65 -13.93
N GLU A 612 14.75 19.58 -13.02
CA GLU A 612 13.96 20.79 -13.24
C GLU A 612 14.90 21.96 -13.55
N VAL A 613 14.65 22.71 -14.63
CA VAL A 613 15.56 23.75 -15.11
C VAL A 613 14.95 25.13 -14.90
N LYS A 614 15.60 25.96 -14.08
CA LYS A 614 15.22 27.36 -13.89
C LYS A 614 16.30 28.28 -14.46
N GLY A 615 16.01 28.84 -15.64
CA GLY A 615 16.82 29.88 -16.26
C GLY A 615 16.54 31.26 -15.64
N ARG A 616 17.57 32.00 -15.24
CA ARG A 616 17.43 33.36 -14.67
C ARG A 616 18.49 34.30 -15.20
N VAL A 617 18.15 35.58 -15.33
CA VAL A 617 19.13 36.63 -15.63
C VAL A 617 20.13 36.71 -14.48
N LYS A 618 21.41 36.91 -14.78
CA LYS A 618 22.45 37.08 -13.76
C LYS A 618 22.11 38.25 -12.83
N GLY A 619 22.01 37.97 -11.53
CA GLY A 619 21.64 38.96 -10.50
C GLY A 619 20.16 38.93 -10.08
N ALA A 620 19.34 38.02 -10.60
CA ALA A 620 17.97 37.83 -10.13
C ALA A 620 17.92 37.52 -8.62
N PRO A 621 17.02 38.15 -7.84
CA PRO A 621 16.97 37.97 -6.38
C PRO A 621 16.27 36.67 -5.96
N THR A 622 15.34 36.18 -6.78
CA THR A 622 14.46 35.05 -6.44
C THR A 622 14.27 34.07 -7.59
N VAL A 623 13.87 32.85 -7.25
CA VAL A 623 13.40 31.83 -8.18
C VAL A 623 12.05 31.31 -7.69
N THR A 624 11.10 31.21 -8.61
CA THR A 624 9.76 30.67 -8.38
C THR A 624 9.77 29.20 -8.72
N VAL A 625 9.28 28.37 -7.82
CA VAL A 625 9.16 26.92 -8.00
C VAL A 625 7.70 26.54 -7.80
N THR A 626 7.14 25.81 -8.75
CA THR A 626 5.73 25.43 -8.72
C THR A 626 5.47 24.35 -7.66
N LYS A 627 4.21 24.23 -7.22
CA LYS A 627 3.83 23.16 -6.29
C LYS A 627 4.11 21.78 -6.87
N ASN A 628 3.87 21.59 -8.17
CA ASN A 628 4.12 20.31 -8.83
C ASN A 628 5.61 19.93 -8.81
N GLU A 629 6.51 20.90 -9.02
CA GLU A 629 7.97 20.70 -8.93
C GLU A 629 8.43 20.37 -7.51
N ILE A 630 7.96 21.12 -6.50
CA ILE A 630 8.31 20.88 -5.09
C ILE A 630 7.86 19.48 -4.67
N LEU A 631 6.64 19.09 -5.02
CA LEU A 631 6.11 17.76 -4.70
C LEU A 631 6.89 16.65 -5.40
N THR A 632 7.28 16.85 -6.67
CA THR A 632 8.10 15.89 -7.40
C THR A 632 9.48 15.73 -6.75
N SER A 633 10.08 16.82 -6.28
CA SER A 633 11.31 16.79 -5.50
C SER A 633 11.17 16.03 -4.18
N LEU A 634 10.07 16.22 -3.45
CA LEU A 634 9.83 15.55 -2.17
C LEU A 634 9.53 14.06 -2.34
N ASN A 635 8.96 13.66 -3.48
CA ASN A 635 8.71 12.26 -3.83
C ASN A 635 9.99 11.49 -4.13
N ARG A 636 11.00 12.18 -4.68
CA ARG A 636 12.27 11.60 -5.12
C ARG A 636 13.47 12.48 -4.73
N PRO A 637 13.73 12.69 -3.43
CA PRO A 637 14.76 13.62 -2.96
C PRO A 637 16.17 13.25 -3.44
N ASP A 638 16.45 11.96 -3.61
CA ASP A 638 17.77 11.46 -4.02
C ASP A 638 18.02 11.53 -5.54
N ALA A 639 16.94 11.63 -6.34
CA ALA A 639 17.01 11.61 -7.80
C ALA A 639 16.62 12.95 -8.44
N PHE A 640 15.88 13.79 -7.72
CA PHE A 640 15.48 15.12 -8.18
C PHE A 640 16.62 16.13 -8.05
N ILE A 641 16.76 16.98 -9.06
CA ILE A 641 17.77 18.02 -9.15
C ILE A 641 17.11 19.30 -9.64
N LEU A 642 17.24 20.38 -8.87
CA LEU A 642 16.92 21.72 -9.35
C LEU A 642 18.18 22.32 -9.98
N ALA A 643 18.16 22.52 -11.29
CA ALA A 643 19.24 23.12 -12.06
C ALA A 643 18.98 24.62 -12.25
N ILE A 644 19.77 25.46 -11.59
CA ILE A 644 19.74 26.91 -11.79
C ILE A 644 20.75 27.28 -12.86
N VAL A 645 20.30 27.98 -13.90
CA VAL A 645 21.17 28.45 -14.98
C VAL A 645 21.09 29.97 -15.09
N PHE A 646 22.24 30.64 -14.94
CA PHE A 646 22.32 32.06 -15.16
C PHE A 646 22.57 32.37 -16.63
N VAL A 647 21.78 33.27 -17.21
CA VAL A 647 21.93 33.75 -18.58
C VAL A 647 22.37 35.21 -18.54
N ALA A 648 23.47 35.51 -19.23
CA ALA A 648 24.00 36.87 -19.38
C ALA A 648 24.36 37.11 -20.84
N SER A 649 23.85 38.20 -21.43
CA SER A 649 24.13 38.58 -22.82
C SER A 649 23.88 37.46 -23.84
N GLY A 650 22.82 36.66 -23.65
CA GLY A 650 22.48 35.53 -24.53
C GLY A 650 23.33 34.26 -24.34
N ILE A 651 24.24 34.24 -23.36
CA ILE A 651 25.10 33.08 -23.07
C ILE A 651 24.66 32.48 -21.72
N ALA A 652 24.36 31.17 -21.73
CA ALA A 652 24.06 30.41 -20.53
C ALA A 652 25.34 29.92 -19.84
N GLU A 653 25.49 30.27 -18.56
CA GLU A 653 26.59 29.84 -17.70
C GLU A 653 26.45 28.35 -17.31
N THR A 654 27.48 27.80 -16.66
CA THR A 654 27.44 26.40 -16.17
C THR A 654 26.30 26.22 -15.16
N PRO A 655 25.46 25.17 -15.29
CA PRO A 655 24.34 24.96 -14.38
C PRO A 655 24.81 24.68 -12.94
N VAL A 656 24.10 25.25 -11.97
CA VAL A 656 24.27 24.93 -10.54
C VAL A 656 23.20 23.92 -10.15
N TYR A 657 23.63 22.72 -9.75
CA TYR A 657 22.72 21.65 -9.33
C TYR A 657 22.48 21.68 -7.82
N LEU A 658 21.21 21.81 -7.45
CA LEU A 658 20.72 21.74 -6.09
C LEU A 658 20.03 20.39 -5.88
N ARG A 659 20.38 19.69 -4.80
CA ARG A 659 19.76 18.40 -4.41
C ARG A 659 19.10 18.54 -3.05
N GLN A 660 18.05 17.77 -2.82
CA GLN A 660 17.29 17.77 -1.55
C GLN A 660 16.92 19.19 -1.09
N THR A 661 16.57 20.04 -2.05
CA THR A 661 16.43 21.49 -1.86
C THR A 661 15.26 21.86 -0.95
N PHE A 662 14.19 21.07 -1.02
CA PHE A 662 12.95 21.31 -0.30
C PHE A 662 12.77 20.28 0.81
N SER A 663 12.35 20.74 1.99
CA SER A 663 12.10 19.91 3.17
C SER A 663 10.66 20.01 3.68
N GLN A 664 9.88 20.96 3.16
CA GLN A 664 8.51 21.24 3.56
C GLN A 664 7.62 21.48 2.34
N GLU A 665 6.32 21.26 2.52
CA GLU A 665 5.33 21.37 1.47
C GLU A 665 4.69 22.74 1.40
N PRO A 666 4.29 23.19 0.21
CA PRO A 666 3.40 24.33 0.07
C PRO A 666 2.05 24.02 0.72
N GLU A 667 1.39 25.03 1.28
CA GLU A 667 0.04 24.86 1.82
C GLU A 667 -0.95 24.41 0.72
N PHE A 668 -2.12 23.90 1.13
CA PHE A 668 -3.10 23.32 0.21
C PHE A 668 -3.49 24.28 -0.93
N GLY A 669 -3.61 25.58 -0.65
CA GLY A 669 -3.95 26.62 -1.63
C GLY A 669 -2.78 27.32 -2.33
N THR A 670 -1.52 26.95 -2.04
CA THR A 670 -0.35 27.61 -2.63
C THR A 670 0.01 26.99 -3.98
N ALA A 671 -0.03 27.75 -5.07
CA ALA A 671 0.33 27.26 -6.41
C ALA A 671 1.85 27.26 -6.67
N SER A 672 2.59 28.21 -6.09
CA SER A 672 4.04 28.34 -6.25
C SER A 672 4.67 29.01 -5.03
N VAL A 673 5.96 28.76 -4.80
CA VAL A 673 6.73 29.37 -3.72
C VAL A 673 7.93 30.12 -4.30
N ASN A 674 8.13 31.36 -3.86
CA ASN A 674 9.29 32.18 -4.21
C ASN A 674 10.42 31.96 -3.20
N PHE A 675 11.56 31.49 -3.68
CA PHE A 675 12.76 31.31 -2.87
C PHE A 675 13.80 32.37 -3.21
N LYS A 676 14.57 32.83 -2.21
CA LYS A 676 15.74 33.68 -2.46
C LYS A 676 16.87 32.86 -3.06
N LEU A 677 17.40 33.32 -4.19
CA LEU A 677 18.47 32.62 -4.90
C LEU A 677 19.76 32.51 -4.05
N SER A 678 20.08 33.52 -3.24
CA SER A 678 21.23 33.50 -2.33
C SER A 678 21.17 32.34 -1.33
N GLU A 679 20.01 32.15 -0.67
CA GLU A 679 19.80 31.09 0.33
C GLU A 679 19.85 29.69 -0.31
N LEU A 680 19.34 29.55 -1.54
CA LEU A 680 19.39 28.28 -2.28
C LEU A 680 20.81 27.92 -2.73
N LEU A 681 21.58 28.91 -3.19
CA LEU A 681 22.96 28.70 -3.64
C LEU A 681 23.92 28.40 -2.47
N GLU A 682 23.71 28.99 -1.29
CA GLU A 682 24.48 28.68 -0.08
C GLU A 682 24.34 27.20 0.32
N LYS A 683 23.13 26.64 0.21
CA LYS A 683 22.89 25.20 0.44
C LYS A 683 23.64 24.31 -0.56
N ALA A 684 23.84 24.77 -1.79
CA ALA A 684 24.63 24.06 -2.80
C ALA A 684 26.11 23.94 -2.39
N THR A 685 26.66 25.00 -1.83
CA THR A 685 28.06 25.05 -1.39
C THR A 685 28.32 24.27 -0.11
N GLY A 686 27.33 24.13 0.78
CA GLY A 686 27.43 23.35 2.02
C GLY A 686 27.37 21.83 1.84
N SER A 687 26.86 21.33 0.71
CA SER A 687 26.69 19.88 0.44
C SER A 687 27.92 19.20 -0.22
N LYS A 688 29.08 19.87 -0.23
CA LYS A 688 30.35 19.34 -0.77
C LYS A 688 31.25 18.63 0.26
N THR A 689 30.74 18.32 1.45
CA THR A 689 31.33 17.38 2.41
C THR A 689 30.46 16.14 2.49
#